data_AF-A0A317FV31-F1
#
_entry.id   AF-A0A317FV31-F1
#
_cell.length_a   1.000
_cell.length_b   1.000
_cell.length_c   1.000
_cell.angle_alpha   90.00
_cell.angle_beta   90.00
_cell.angle_gamma   90.00
#
_symmetry.space_group_name_H-M   'P 1'
#
loop_
_entity.id
_entity.type
_entity.pdbx_description
1 polymer ?
#
loop_
_entity_poly.entity_id
_entity_poly.type
_entity_poly.pdbx_seq_one_letter_code
_entity_poly.pdbx_strand_id
1 'polypeptide(L)'
;MAKKSKFMSWLGFGKSDKKQAEADKQQALAKEQAEKAEQERLAAEQAEKAEQQRIAAEAEAERLEQARIAAEQAEAERLAQEQAEKAEQQIAAEKAETERLEQEKQAQAQRAAAAEKQAIEQANAELLAKQQADAEQQRQEQAKRLAEQEAQMLLQQERIAAEKAEAERLEQETQAQAQRAAAAEKQAIEHANTELLAKQQADAEQQRQEQAKRLAEQEAKMLLEQERIAAEQAENERLEQQRIAAEQAENERLEQQRIAAEQAENERLEQQRIAAEQAENERLEQQRIAAEQAENERLEQQRIAAEQAENERLEQQRIAAEQAENERLEQQRIAAEQAENERLEQQRIAAEQAENERLEQQRIAAEQAENERLEQQRIAAEQAENERLEQQRIAAEQAENERLEQQRIAAEEEAERLEQQRLTAELAEEEAKKAEKPKKEGFFSRLKKGLLKTRVNIGSGFSSIFSGKKIDDELFEELETQLLTADLGVDTTMKLIDNLTDAADRKQLKDGDALYELMKQEMATMLKTAEQPLEIPADKKPFVILMVGVNGVGKTTTIGKMAKQFQNQGKSVMLAAGDTFRAAAVEQLQVWGERNSIPVIAQHTGADSASVVFDAFQAAKARNVDVLIADTAGRLQNKDNLMQELEKIARVMKKVDPDAPHEVMLTIDAGTGQNAISQVNLFNQCVGLTGITLSKLDGTAKGGVIFAVADKFNIPIRYIGVGESIDDLRTFKSDDFIDALFSQDEDDA
;
A
#
# COMPACT_ATOMS: atom_id res chain seq x y z
N MET A 1 134.64 -81.60 -57.40
CA MET A 1 135.46 -82.34 -58.40
C MET A 1 136.45 -81.38 -59.05
N ALA A 2 137.41 -81.86 -59.87
CA ALA A 2 138.33 -81.08 -60.75
C ALA A 2 139.15 -79.92 -60.11
N LYS A 3 140.44 -80.11 -59.82
CA LYS A 3 141.62 -79.79 -60.69
C LYS A 3 141.84 -78.27 -60.88
N LYS A 4 142.85 -77.60 -60.29
CA LYS A 4 144.34 -77.72 -60.39
C LYS A 4 144.97 -77.19 -61.70
N SER A 5 145.66 -76.04 -61.63
CA SER A 5 147.00 -75.71 -62.21
C SER A 5 147.36 -74.25 -61.84
N LYS A 6 148.54 -73.91 -61.27
CA LYS A 6 149.91 -73.74 -61.88
C LYS A 6 150.03 -72.47 -62.77
N PHE A 7 151.13 -71.67 -62.74
CA PHE A 7 152.30 -71.59 -61.84
C PHE A 7 153.10 -70.25 -62.07
N MET A 8 153.95 -69.87 -61.10
CA MET A 8 154.96 -68.77 -61.02
C MET A 8 155.37 -67.91 -62.25
N SER A 9 155.62 -66.60 -62.02
CA SER A 9 156.84 -65.80 -62.36
C SER A 9 156.55 -64.28 -62.35
N TRP A 10 157.40 -63.30 -62.00
CA TRP A 10 158.57 -63.17 -61.09
C TRP A 10 158.87 -61.66 -60.88
N LEU A 11 159.18 -61.24 -59.65
CA LEU A 11 159.67 -59.93 -59.12
C LEU A 11 159.86 -58.69 -60.06
N GLY A 12 159.32 -57.53 -59.65
CA GLY A 12 159.83 -56.22 -60.09
C GLY A 12 159.05 -54.95 -59.66
N PHE A 13 159.50 -54.25 -58.60
CA PHE A 13 159.09 -52.88 -58.16
C PHE A 13 157.59 -52.64 -57.84
N GLY A 14 157.20 -51.61 -57.06
CA GLY A 14 158.02 -50.72 -56.23
C GLY A 14 157.40 -49.37 -55.85
N LYS A 15 156.56 -49.33 -54.80
CA LYS A 15 156.07 -48.10 -54.10
C LYS A 15 155.17 -47.11 -54.90
N SER A 16 154.03 -47.58 -55.43
CA SER A 16 152.96 -46.68 -55.90
C SER A 16 151.59 -46.90 -55.22
N ASP A 17 151.25 -48.15 -54.90
CA ASP A 17 149.85 -48.56 -54.69
C ASP A 17 149.21 -48.09 -53.38
N LYS A 18 150.01 -47.76 -52.35
CA LYS A 18 149.46 -47.35 -51.04
C LYS A 18 148.68 -46.04 -51.08
N LYS A 19 149.06 -45.06 -51.92
CA LYS A 19 148.30 -43.81 -52.06
C LYS A 19 147.00 -44.00 -52.83
N GLN A 20 146.97 -44.92 -53.80
CA GLN A 20 145.77 -45.25 -54.56
C GLN A 20 144.71 -45.87 -53.62
N ALA A 21 145.08 -46.96 -52.92
CA ALA A 21 144.17 -47.67 -52.02
C ALA A 21 143.69 -46.83 -50.81
N GLU A 22 144.46 -45.84 -50.38
CA GLU A 22 144.08 -44.92 -49.30
C GLU A 22 143.10 -43.84 -49.80
N ALA A 23 143.30 -43.33 -51.03
CA ALA A 23 142.35 -42.44 -51.70
C ALA A 23 141.03 -43.15 -52.04
N ASP A 24 141.09 -44.35 -52.63
CA ASP A 24 139.90 -45.17 -52.95
C ASP A 24 139.07 -45.45 -51.70
N LYS A 25 139.73 -45.70 -50.56
CA LYS A 25 139.06 -45.95 -49.26
C LYS A 25 138.46 -44.68 -48.66
N GLN A 26 139.10 -43.51 -48.80
CA GLN A 26 138.48 -42.23 -48.44
C GLN A 26 137.29 -41.90 -49.34
N GLN A 27 137.38 -42.18 -50.65
CA GLN A 27 136.31 -41.93 -51.60
C GLN A 27 135.11 -42.86 -51.39
N ALA A 28 135.35 -44.12 -51.02
CA ALA A 28 134.31 -45.05 -50.59
C ALA A 28 133.63 -44.59 -49.29
N LEU A 29 134.39 -44.18 -48.27
CA LEU A 29 133.85 -43.70 -47.00
C LEU A 29 133.05 -42.39 -47.17
N ALA A 30 133.52 -41.48 -48.03
CA ALA A 30 132.79 -40.26 -48.38
C ALA A 30 131.50 -40.56 -49.16
N LYS A 31 131.49 -41.59 -50.02
CA LYS A 31 130.29 -42.04 -50.74
C LYS A 31 129.28 -42.71 -49.79
N GLU A 32 129.74 -43.53 -48.85
CA GLU A 32 128.90 -44.11 -47.78
C GLU A 32 128.30 -43.02 -46.87
N GLN A 33 129.08 -42.01 -46.51
CA GLN A 33 128.60 -40.84 -45.75
C GLN A 33 127.60 -40.00 -46.56
N ALA A 34 127.81 -39.81 -47.86
CA ALA A 34 126.87 -39.10 -48.74
C ALA A 34 125.55 -39.88 -48.91
N GLU A 35 125.60 -41.19 -49.15
CA GLU A 35 124.41 -42.05 -49.24
C GLU A 35 123.64 -42.10 -47.92
N LYS A 36 124.34 -42.13 -46.78
CA LYS A 36 123.72 -42.05 -45.45
C LYS A 36 123.06 -40.69 -45.20
N ALA A 37 123.71 -39.59 -45.57
CA ALA A 37 123.14 -38.25 -45.47
C ALA A 37 121.95 -38.03 -46.42
N GLU A 38 121.96 -38.65 -47.61
CA GLU A 38 120.83 -38.65 -48.54
C GLU A 38 119.66 -39.49 -48.00
N GLN A 39 119.91 -40.66 -47.41
CA GLN A 39 118.90 -41.46 -46.72
C GLN A 39 118.31 -40.73 -45.50
N GLU A 40 119.13 -40.09 -44.67
CA GLU A 40 118.67 -39.30 -43.53
C GLU A 40 117.83 -38.09 -43.96
N ARG A 41 118.23 -37.41 -45.04
CA ARG A 41 117.44 -36.33 -45.65
C ARG A 41 116.11 -36.83 -46.22
N LEU A 42 116.10 -37.96 -46.92
CA LEU A 42 114.87 -38.56 -47.47
C LEU A 42 113.94 -39.04 -46.35
N ALA A 43 114.48 -39.59 -45.26
CA ALA A 43 113.72 -39.96 -44.07
C ALA A 43 113.14 -38.73 -43.36
N ALA A 44 113.89 -37.63 -43.26
CA ALA A 44 113.39 -36.36 -42.74
C ALA A 44 112.28 -35.77 -43.62
N GLU A 45 112.44 -35.76 -44.95
CA GLU A 45 111.41 -35.29 -45.89
C GLU A 45 110.14 -36.17 -45.86
N GLN A 46 110.28 -37.48 -45.62
CA GLN A 46 109.14 -38.37 -45.40
C GLN A 46 108.46 -38.15 -44.04
N ALA A 47 109.23 -37.89 -42.98
CA ALA A 47 108.69 -37.56 -41.66
C ALA A 47 107.94 -36.23 -41.67
N GLU A 48 108.50 -35.19 -42.30
CA GLU A 48 107.85 -33.89 -42.46
C GLU A 48 106.54 -34.02 -43.26
N LYS A 49 106.52 -34.78 -44.36
CA LYS A 49 105.29 -35.05 -45.11
C LYS A 49 104.26 -35.85 -44.32
N ALA A 50 104.68 -36.82 -43.50
CA ALA A 50 103.78 -37.57 -42.63
C ALA A 50 103.19 -36.69 -41.51
N GLU A 51 103.97 -35.76 -40.95
CA GLU A 51 103.50 -34.79 -39.95
C GLU A 51 102.55 -33.76 -40.57
N GLN A 52 102.87 -33.21 -41.75
CA GLN A 52 101.95 -32.36 -42.52
C GLN A 52 100.65 -33.07 -42.87
N GLN A 53 100.70 -34.36 -43.24
CA GLN A 53 99.51 -35.18 -43.47
C GLN A 53 98.70 -35.43 -42.19
N ARG A 54 99.34 -35.65 -41.04
CA ARG A 54 98.63 -35.77 -39.75
C ARG A 54 97.91 -34.46 -39.41
N ILE A 55 98.60 -33.33 -39.48
CA ILE A 55 98.03 -32.01 -39.18
C ILE A 55 96.88 -31.67 -40.14
N ALA A 56 96.99 -32.03 -41.42
CA ALA A 56 95.91 -31.85 -42.38
C ALA A 56 94.67 -32.71 -42.04
N ALA A 57 94.85 -33.98 -41.68
CA ALA A 57 93.77 -34.87 -41.28
C ALA A 57 93.12 -34.48 -39.94
N GLU A 58 93.92 -33.96 -39.00
CA GLU A 58 93.49 -33.44 -37.70
C GLU A 58 92.61 -32.19 -37.90
N ALA A 59 93.06 -31.23 -38.73
CA ALA A 59 92.27 -30.05 -39.10
C ALA A 59 91.03 -30.36 -39.97
N GLU A 60 91.03 -31.47 -40.72
CA GLU A 60 89.84 -31.95 -41.43
C GLU A 60 88.83 -32.59 -40.46
N ALA A 61 89.29 -33.36 -39.48
CA ALA A 61 88.45 -33.94 -38.44
C ALA A 61 87.80 -32.85 -37.56
N GLU A 62 88.54 -31.84 -37.11
CA GLU A 62 87.99 -30.69 -36.37
C GLU A 62 86.89 -29.96 -37.16
N ARG A 63 87.08 -29.77 -38.47
CA ARG A 63 86.07 -29.13 -39.34
C ARG A 63 84.81 -29.98 -39.48
N LEU A 64 84.95 -31.31 -39.60
CA LEU A 64 83.81 -32.22 -39.66
C LEU A 64 83.05 -32.27 -38.34
N GLU A 65 83.74 -32.20 -37.20
CA GLU A 65 83.10 -32.10 -35.88
C GLU A 65 82.39 -30.75 -35.68
N GLN A 66 83.02 -29.63 -36.03
CA GLN A 66 82.38 -28.31 -35.99
C GLN A 66 81.15 -28.24 -36.91
N ALA A 67 81.22 -28.84 -38.12
CA ALA A 67 80.08 -28.93 -39.03
C ALA A 67 78.94 -29.80 -38.47
N ARG A 68 79.26 -30.90 -37.76
CA ARG A 68 78.28 -31.73 -37.06
C ARG A 68 77.57 -30.94 -35.95
N ILE A 69 78.33 -30.24 -35.10
CA ILE A 69 77.79 -29.44 -34.00
C ILE A 69 76.89 -28.32 -34.52
N ALA A 70 77.30 -27.63 -35.60
CA ALA A 70 76.49 -26.60 -36.23
C ALA A 70 75.18 -27.15 -36.84
N ALA A 71 75.20 -28.36 -37.43
CA ALA A 71 74.00 -29.01 -37.94
C ALA A 71 73.04 -29.45 -36.81
N GLU A 72 73.58 -29.99 -35.72
CA GLU A 72 72.82 -30.38 -34.52
C GLU A 72 72.16 -29.17 -33.84
N GLN A 73 72.88 -28.04 -33.74
CA GLN A 73 72.34 -26.76 -33.27
C GLN A 73 71.23 -26.22 -34.18
N ALA A 74 71.40 -26.25 -35.50
CA ALA A 74 70.39 -25.79 -36.46
C ALA A 74 69.12 -26.68 -36.45
N GLU A 75 69.24 -27.98 -36.21
CA GLU A 75 68.09 -28.87 -36.04
C GLU A 75 67.36 -28.62 -34.71
N ALA A 76 68.10 -28.39 -33.62
CA ALA A 76 67.52 -28.01 -32.33
C ALA A 76 66.79 -26.65 -32.40
N GLU A 77 67.35 -25.66 -33.09
CA GLU A 77 66.72 -24.35 -33.30
C GLU A 77 65.44 -24.46 -34.15
N ARG A 78 65.45 -25.26 -35.23
CA ARG A 78 64.26 -25.55 -36.04
C ARG A 78 63.15 -26.22 -35.20
N LEU A 79 63.51 -27.19 -34.36
CA LEU A 79 62.55 -27.87 -33.48
C LEU A 79 61.98 -26.93 -32.40
N ALA A 80 62.78 -26.00 -31.86
CA ALA A 80 62.32 -24.98 -30.94
C ALA A 80 61.34 -24.00 -31.60
N GLN A 81 61.61 -23.58 -32.84
CA GLN A 81 60.69 -22.75 -33.64
C GLN A 81 59.36 -23.49 -33.93
N GLU A 82 59.42 -24.76 -34.35
CA GLU A 82 58.21 -25.57 -34.61
C GLU A 82 57.38 -25.82 -33.34
N GLN A 83 58.01 -25.88 -32.15
CA GLN A 83 57.30 -25.95 -30.87
C GLN A 83 56.68 -24.59 -30.48
N ALA A 84 57.38 -23.48 -30.71
CA ALA A 84 56.86 -22.14 -30.45
C ALA A 84 55.64 -21.82 -31.32
N GLU A 85 55.69 -22.08 -32.63
CA GLU A 85 54.53 -21.88 -33.52
C GLU A 85 53.30 -22.71 -33.09
N LYS A 86 53.50 -23.94 -32.61
CA LYS A 86 52.40 -24.78 -32.09
C LYS A 86 51.84 -24.27 -30.78
N ALA A 87 52.69 -23.75 -29.88
CA ALA A 87 52.23 -23.13 -28.63
C ALA A 87 51.42 -21.85 -28.91
N GLU A 88 51.88 -20.99 -29.83
CA GLU A 88 51.12 -19.80 -30.24
C GLU A 88 49.78 -20.17 -30.88
N GLN A 89 49.73 -21.21 -31.72
CA GLN A 89 48.48 -21.71 -32.31
C GLN A 89 47.51 -22.28 -31.26
N GLN A 90 48.01 -22.97 -30.23
CA GLN A 90 47.19 -23.47 -29.12
C GLN A 90 46.61 -22.32 -28.29
N ILE A 91 47.44 -21.35 -27.89
CA ILE A 91 47.02 -20.15 -27.15
C ILE A 91 45.98 -19.34 -27.95
N ALA A 92 46.18 -19.20 -29.27
CA ALA A 92 45.21 -18.52 -30.15
C ALA A 92 43.87 -19.27 -30.24
N ALA A 93 43.89 -20.61 -30.27
CA ALA A 93 42.68 -21.43 -30.30
C ALA A 93 41.90 -21.38 -28.98
N GLU A 94 42.58 -21.57 -27.85
CA GLU A 94 42.00 -21.50 -26.49
C GLU A 94 41.39 -20.11 -26.22
N LYS A 95 42.07 -19.03 -26.67
CA LYS A 95 41.53 -17.68 -26.59
C LYS A 95 40.28 -17.49 -27.45
N ALA A 96 40.27 -17.99 -28.69
CA ALA A 96 39.10 -17.90 -29.58
C ALA A 96 37.90 -18.72 -29.07
N GLU A 97 38.14 -19.84 -28.38
CA GLU A 97 37.11 -20.61 -27.69
C GLU A 97 36.59 -19.87 -26.45
N THR A 98 37.47 -19.25 -25.66
CA THR A 98 37.09 -18.39 -24.52
C THR A 98 36.24 -17.20 -24.96
N GLU A 99 36.65 -16.46 -25.99
CA GLU A 99 35.89 -15.32 -26.54
C GLU A 99 34.50 -15.76 -27.07
N ARG A 100 34.37 -16.97 -27.63
CA ARG A 100 33.08 -17.55 -28.01
C ARG A 100 32.20 -17.87 -26.80
N LEU A 101 32.75 -18.52 -25.78
CA LEU A 101 32.02 -18.87 -24.55
C LEU A 101 31.56 -17.62 -23.78
N GLU A 102 32.32 -16.53 -23.82
CA GLU A 102 31.87 -15.24 -23.29
C GLU A 102 30.75 -14.61 -24.11
N GLN A 103 30.85 -14.61 -25.45
CA GLN A 103 29.79 -14.11 -26.33
C GLN A 103 28.48 -14.91 -26.18
N GLU A 104 28.56 -16.24 -26.04
CA GLU A 104 27.39 -17.10 -25.82
C GLU A 104 26.75 -16.84 -24.44
N LYS A 105 27.54 -16.70 -23.38
CA LYS A 105 27.05 -16.29 -22.05
C LYS A 105 26.39 -14.91 -22.07
N GLN A 106 26.97 -13.93 -22.76
CA GLN A 106 26.37 -12.61 -22.92
C GLN A 106 25.05 -12.67 -23.70
N ALA A 107 24.98 -13.45 -24.78
CA ALA A 107 23.74 -13.65 -25.54
C ALA A 107 22.67 -14.39 -24.73
N GLN A 108 23.05 -15.35 -23.88
CA GLN A 108 22.14 -16.06 -22.97
C GLN A 108 21.61 -15.13 -21.87
N ALA A 109 22.48 -14.31 -21.26
CA ALA A 109 22.07 -13.31 -20.26
C ALA A 109 21.14 -12.24 -20.85
N GLN A 110 21.40 -11.76 -22.06
CA GLN A 110 20.51 -10.83 -22.77
C GLN A 110 19.13 -11.46 -23.08
N ARG A 111 19.08 -12.74 -23.44
CA ARG A 111 17.81 -13.47 -23.64
C ARG A 111 17.04 -13.65 -22.33
N ALA A 112 17.72 -13.99 -21.24
CA ALA A 112 17.11 -14.10 -19.91
C ALA A 112 16.50 -12.77 -19.45
N ALA A 113 17.27 -11.67 -19.51
CA ALA A 113 16.78 -10.34 -19.15
C ALA A 113 15.63 -9.84 -20.05
N ALA A 114 15.61 -10.22 -21.33
CA ALA A 114 14.49 -9.93 -22.22
C ALA A 114 13.22 -10.71 -21.85
N ALA A 115 13.35 -12.00 -21.51
CA ALA A 115 12.23 -12.83 -21.05
C ALA A 115 11.69 -12.37 -19.69
N GLU A 116 12.56 -12.08 -18.73
CA GLU A 116 12.21 -11.51 -17.42
C GLU A 116 11.43 -10.20 -17.58
N LYS A 117 11.93 -9.27 -18.41
CA LYS A 117 11.23 -8.03 -18.73
C LYS A 117 9.83 -8.30 -19.30
N GLN A 118 9.71 -9.24 -20.24
CA GLN A 118 8.43 -9.58 -20.86
C GLN A 118 7.45 -10.19 -19.84
N ALA A 119 7.91 -11.06 -18.94
CA ALA A 119 7.10 -11.62 -17.87
C ALA A 119 6.63 -10.54 -16.88
N ILE A 120 7.50 -9.59 -16.52
CA ILE A 120 7.14 -8.41 -15.71
C ILE A 120 6.10 -7.53 -16.43
N GLU A 121 6.24 -7.33 -17.74
CA GLU A 121 5.30 -6.53 -18.54
C GLU A 121 3.91 -7.22 -18.63
N GLN A 122 3.87 -8.55 -18.76
CA GLN A 122 2.63 -9.35 -18.69
C GLN A 122 1.99 -9.33 -17.30
N ALA A 123 2.75 -9.57 -16.22
CA ALA A 123 2.24 -9.54 -14.85
C ALA A 123 1.68 -8.16 -14.46
N ASN A 124 2.29 -7.07 -14.94
CA ASN A 124 1.77 -5.72 -14.75
C ASN A 124 0.48 -5.48 -15.54
N ALA A 125 0.33 -6.05 -16.75
CA ALA A 125 -0.90 -5.97 -17.53
C ALA A 125 -2.06 -6.75 -16.87
N GLU A 126 -1.80 -7.95 -16.36
CA GLU A 126 -2.78 -8.74 -15.59
C GLU A 126 -3.20 -8.03 -14.30
N LEU A 127 -2.25 -7.46 -13.56
CA LEU A 127 -2.54 -6.68 -12.35
C LEU A 127 -3.40 -5.44 -12.67
N LEU A 128 -3.11 -4.74 -13.77
CA LEU A 128 -3.91 -3.59 -14.21
C LEU A 128 -5.31 -4.00 -14.64
N ALA A 129 -5.47 -5.10 -15.38
CA ALA A 129 -6.77 -5.64 -15.77
C ALA A 129 -7.60 -6.03 -14.53
N LYS A 130 -6.98 -6.68 -13.54
CA LYS A 130 -7.63 -7.01 -12.27
C LYS A 130 -8.07 -5.76 -11.50
N GLN A 131 -7.21 -4.75 -11.38
CA GLN A 131 -7.55 -3.48 -10.73
C GLN A 131 -8.71 -2.76 -11.44
N GLN A 132 -8.80 -2.85 -12.77
CA GLN A 132 -9.92 -2.30 -13.53
C GLN A 132 -11.23 -3.05 -13.28
N ALA A 133 -11.19 -4.39 -13.22
CA ALA A 133 -12.34 -5.22 -12.88
C ALA A 133 -12.82 -4.97 -11.43
N ASP A 134 -11.92 -4.98 -10.44
CA ASP A 134 -12.23 -4.67 -9.05
C ASP A 134 -12.86 -3.26 -8.91
N ALA A 135 -12.32 -2.26 -9.63
CA ALA A 135 -12.85 -0.90 -9.65
C ALA A 135 -14.17 -0.77 -10.43
N GLU A 136 -14.48 -1.67 -11.36
CA GLU A 136 -15.80 -1.74 -12.01
C GLU A 136 -16.85 -2.38 -11.09
N GLN A 137 -16.52 -3.50 -10.44
CA GLN A 137 -17.40 -4.11 -9.44
C GLN A 137 -17.74 -3.14 -8.31
N GLN A 138 -16.76 -2.38 -7.79
CA GLN A 138 -17.02 -1.34 -6.79
C GLN A 138 -17.95 -0.24 -7.30
N ARG A 139 -17.84 0.18 -8.56
CA ARG A 139 -18.76 1.16 -9.18
C ARG A 139 -20.17 0.58 -9.35
N GLN A 140 -20.30 -0.70 -9.73
CA GLN A 140 -21.60 -1.38 -9.82
C GLN A 140 -22.26 -1.54 -8.44
N GLU A 141 -21.50 -1.92 -7.41
CA GLU A 141 -22.00 -1.96 -6.03
C GLU A 141 -22.41 -0.57 -5.52
N GLN A 142 -21.62 0.47 -5.78
CA GLN A 142 -21.95 1.84 -5.39
C GLN A 142 -23.21 2.35 -6.09
N ALA A 143 -23.35 2.09 -7.40
CA ALA A 143 -24.56 2.42 -8.16
C ALA A 143 -25.79 1.68 -7.64
N LYS A 144 -25.66 0.39 -7.27
CA LYS A 144 -26.74 -0.38 -6.66
C LYS A 144 -27.15 0.19 -5.30
N ARG A 145 -26.20 0.53 -4.42
CA ARG A 145 -26.49 1.16 -3.11
C ARG A 145 -27.15 2.52 -3.24
N LEU A 146 -26.77 3.32 -4.26
CA LEU A 146 -27.44 4.59 -4.59
C LEU A 146 -28.89 4.36 -5.04
N ALA A 147 -29.13 3.42 -5.97
CA ALA A 147 -30.49 3.08 -6.42
C ALA A 147 -31.37 2.54 -5.27
N GLU A 148 -30.81 1.75 -4.35
CA GLU A 148 -31.50 1.29 -3.13
C GLU A 148 -31.84 2.47 -2.19
N GLN A 149 -30.96 3.46 -2.05
CA GLN A 149 -31.22 4.68 -1.28
C GLN A 149 -32.28 5.59 -1.93
N GLU A 150 -32.23 5.77 -3.26
CA GLU A 150 -33.24 6.52 -4.01
C GLU A 150 -34.62 5.87 -3.92
N ALA A 151 -34.70 4.53 -4.06
CA ALA A 151 -35.93 3.77 -3.87
C ALA A 151 -36.50 3.91 -2.44
N GLN A 152 -35.64 3.84 -1.41
CA GLN A 152 -36.06 4.09 -0.02
C GLN A 152 -36.56 5.52 0.19
N MET A 153 -35.91 6.52 -0.43
CA MET A 153 -36.32 7.91 -0.33
C MET A 153 -37.67 8.17 -1.01
N LEU A 154 -37.91 7.58 -2.18
CA LEU A 154 -39.21 7.65 -2.87
C LEU A 154 -40.32 7.00 -2.04
N LEU A 155 -40.09 5.80 -1.51
CA LEU A 155 -41.06 5.09 -0.66
C LEU A 155 -41.35 5.87 0.65
N GLN A 156 -40.35 6.57 1.21
CA GLN A 156 -40.55 7.49 2.32
C GLN A 156 -41.36 8.74 1.91
N GLN A 157 -41.13 9.32 0.73
CA GLN A 157 -41.92 10.44 0.22
C GLN A 157 -43.39 10.04 -0.03
N GLU A 158 -43.65 8.87 -0.61
CA GLU A 158 -45.00 8.32 -0.78
C GLU A 158 -45.69 8.12 0.57
N ARG A 159 -44.99 7.60 1.58
CA ARG A 159 -45.56 7.44 2.93
C ARG A 159 -45.92 8.79 3.57
N ILE A 160 -45.05 9.79 3.47
CA ILE A 160 -45.32 11.15 3.96
C ILE A 160 -46.49 11.80 3.20
N ALA A 161 -46.60 11.58 1.89
CA ALA A 161 -47.72 12.06 1.09
C ALA A 161 -49.05 11.38 1.48
N ALA A 162 -49.03 10.08 1.78
CA ALA A 162 -50.19 9.34 2.28
C ALA A 162 -50.61 9.80 3.69
N GLU A 163 -49.67 9.91 4.63
CA GLU A 163 -49.89 10.45 5.99
C GLU A 163 -50.52 11.86 5.93
N LYS A 164 -50.04 12.72 5.03
CA LYS A 164 -50.57 14.08 4.81
C LYS A 164 -51.98 14.07 4.19
N ALA A 165 -52.23 13.20 3.20
CA ALA A 165 -53.55 13.07 2.57
C ALA A 165 -54.60 12.48 3.52
N GLU A 166 -54.21 11.61 4.44
CA GLU A 166 -55.08 11.11 5.52
C GLU A 166 -55.40 12.21 6.53
N ALA A 167 -54.40 13.00 6.96
CA ALA A 167 -54.62 14.15 7.84
C ALA A 167 -55.56 15.20 7.23
N GLU A 168 -55.38 15.56 5.96
CA GLU A 168 -56.26 16.50 5.25
C GLU A 168 -57.70 15.98 5.12
N ARG A 169 -57.91 14.66 4.93
CA ARG A 169 -59.24 14.05 4.97
C ARG A 169 -59.87 14.12 6.35
N LEU A 170 -59.11 13.82 7.40
CA LEU A 170 -59.59 13.84 8.78
C LEU A 170 -60.01 15.27 9.19
N GLU A 171 -59.24 16.28 8.76
CA GLU A 171 -59.60 17.69 8.99
C GLU A 171 -60.86 18.07 8.23
N GLN A 172 -60.99 17.72 6.94
CA GLN A 172 -62.20 17.98 6.14
C GLN A 172 -63.44 17.31 6.74
N GLU A 173 -63.34 16.07 7.21
CA GLU A 173 -64.45 15.40 7.89
C GLU A 173 -64.81 16.11 9.20
N THR A 174 -63.82 16.51 10.00
CA THR A 174 -64.04 17.26 11.25
C THR A 174 -64.73 18.61 10.99
N GLN A 175 -64.30 19.35 9.97
CA GLN A 175 -64.95 20.60 9.54
C GLN A 175 -66.38 20.35 9.04
N ALA A 176 -66.62 19.27 8.27
CA ALA A 176 -67.95 18.91 7.80
C ALA A 176 -68.91 18.49 8.94
N GLN A 177 -68.40 17.78 9.96
CA GLN A 177 -69.17 17.47 11.17
C GLN A 177 -69.53 18.74 11.96
N ALA A 178 -68.58 19.67 12.13
CA ALA A 178 -68.84 20.96 12.79
C ALA A 178 -69.88 21.82 12.03
N GLN A 179 -69.80 21.88 10.69
CA GLN A 179 -70.81 22.57 9.87
C GLN A 179 -72.20 21.93 9.97
N ARG A 180 -72.29 20.59 10.01
CA ARG A 180 -73.57 19.88 10.22
C ARG A 180 -74.16 20.16 11.60
N ALA A 181 -73.34 20.21 12.64
CA ALA A 181 -73.78 20.55 13.99
C ALA A 181 -74.35 21.99 14.06
N ALA A 182 -73.61 22.97 13.52
CA ALA A 182 -74.07 24.37 13.47
C ALA A 182 -75.34 24.56 12.61
N ALA A 183 -75.49 23.80 11.53
CA ALA A 183 -76.71 23.81 10.71
C ALA A 183 -77.92 23.23 11.47
N ALA A 184 -77.73 22.13 12.21
CA ALA A 184 -78.77 21.53 13.04
C ALA A 184 -79.18 22.43 14.22
N GLU A 185 -78.21 23.08 14.88
CA GLU A 185 -78.48 24.08 15.93
C GLU A 185 -79.29 25.26 15.38
N LYS A 186 -78.90 25.80 14.21
CA LYS A 186 -79.67 26.86 13.55
C LYS A 186 -81.11 26.42 13.24
N GLN A 187 -81.31 25.21 12.70
CA GLN A 187 -82.64 24.67 12.42
C GLN A 187 -83.48 24.48 13.69
N ALA A 188 -82.88 24.05 14.80
CA ALA A 188 -83.57 23.94 16.09
C ALA A 188 -84.02 25.32 16.62
N ILE A 189 -83.16 26.34 16.52
CA ILE A 189 -83.51 27.73 16.88
C ILE A 189 -84.63 28.27 15.98
N GLU A 190 -84.58 28.01 14.67
CA GLU A 190 -85.59 28.44 13.70
C GLU A 190 -86.95 27.75 13.93
N HIS A 191 -86.95 26.47 14.28
CA HIS A 191 -88.16 25.74 14.72
C HIS A 191 -88.75 26.33 16.01
N ALA A 192 -87.94 26.50 17.05
CA ALA A 192 -88.39 27.05 18.34
C ALA A 192 -88.96 28.48 18.21
N ASN A 193 -88.35 29.32 17.37
CA ASN A 193 -88.87 30.65 17.05
C ASN A 193 -90.22 30.58 16.29
N THR A 194 -90.38 29.58 15.42
CA THR A 194 -91.64 29.37 14.67
C THR A 194 -92.76 28.90 15.59
N GLU A 195 -92.48 27.98 16.52
CA GLU A 195 -93.44 27.54 17.56
C GLU A 195 -93.82 28.69 18.51
N LEU A 196 -92.85 29.52 18.92
CA LEU A 196 -93.10 30.70 19.74
C LEU A 196 -94.01 31.71 19.03
N LEU A 197 -93.77 31.97 17.74
CA LEU A 197 -94.59 32.86 16.93
C LEU A 197 -96.01 32.30 16.72
N ALA A 198 -96.14 31.00 16.41
CA ALA A 198 -97.43 30.34 16.27
C ALA A 198 -98.25 30.40 17.57
N LYS A 199 -97.60 30.23 18.73
CA LYS A 199 -98.24 30.38 20.04
C LYS A 199 -98.71 31.81 20.29
N GLN A 200 -97.87 32.81 20.02
CA GLN A 200 -98.25 34.23 20.14
C GLN A 200 -99.44 34.59 19.22
N GLN A 201 -99.49 34.03 18.01
CA GLN A 201 -100.60 34.22 17.09
C GLN A 201 -101.90 33.57 17.60
N ALA A 202 -101.83 32.34 18.13
CA ALA A 202 -102.98 31.65 18.73
C ALA A 202 -103.52 32.39 19.98
N ASP A 203 -102.65 32.85 20.87
CA ASP A 203 -103.02 33.64 22.05
C ASP A 203 -103.72 34.96 21.62
N ALA A 204 -103.20 35.63 20.59
CA ALA A 204 -103.78 36.86 20.02
C ALA A 204 -105.05 36.62 19.17
N GLU A 205 -105.31 35.40 18.73
CA GLU A 205 -106.56 35.02 18.08
C GLU A 205 -107.64 34.66 19.10
N GLN A 206 -107.30 33.93 20.19
CA GLN A 206 -108.21 33.72 21.32
C GLN A 206 -108.71 35.05 21.90
N GLN A 207 -107.82 36.02 22.12
CA GLN A 207 -108.21 37.36 22.62
C GLN A 207 -109.19 38.07 21.68
N ARG A 208 -108.98 37.97 20.35
CA ARG A 208 -109.90 38.54 19.35
C ARG A 208 -111.25 37.80 19.31
N GLN A 209 -111.26 36.48 19.45
CA GLN A 209 -112.50 35.69 19.52
C GLN A 209 -113.29 35.98 20.80
N GLU A 210 -112.65 36.12 21.96
CA GLU A 210 -113.33 36.57 23.18
C GLU A 210 -113.90 37.98 23.03
N GLN A 211 -113.13 38.92 22.47
CA GLN A 211 -113.58 40.30 22.29
C GLN A 211 -114.77 40.38 21.33
N ALA A 212 -114.72 39.65 20.20
CA ALA A 212 -115.81 39.56 19.23
C ALA A 212 -117.07 38.94 19.86
N LYS A 213 -116.91 37.89 20.67
CA LYS A 213 -118.03 37.26 21.39
C LYS A 213 -118.68 38.20 22.41
N ARG A 214 -117.88 38.98 23.16
CA ARG A 214 -118.41 39.98 24.10
C ARG A 214 -119.19 41.10 23.40
N LEU A 215 -118.75 41.53 22.22
CA LEU A 215 -119.47 42.50 21.38
C LEU A 215 -120.78 41.91 20.84
N ALA A 216 -120.75 40.71 20.26
CA ALA A 216 -121.95 40.03 19.76
C ALA A 216 -122.98 39.76 20.88
N GLU A 217 -122.54 39.41 22.10
CA GLU A 217 -123.42 39.27 23.27
C GLU A 217 -123.99 40.61 23.78
N GLN A 218 -123.40 41.75 23.44
CA GLN A 218 -123.97 43.08 23.70
C GLN A 218 -124.99 43.47 22.63
N GLU A 219 -124.66 43.31 21.34
CA GLU A 219 -125.56 43.62 20.22
C GLU A 219 -126.82 42.74 20.23
N ALA A 220 -126.67 41.43 20.44
CA ALA A 220 -127.81 40.51 20.50
C ALA A 220 -128.76 40.82 21.66
N LYS A 221 -128.25 41.30 22.81
CA LYS A 221 -129.09 41.75 23.94
C LYS A 221 -129.80 43.07 23.65
N MET A 222 -129.17 43.97 22.89
CA MET A 222 -129.77 45.25 22.52
C MET A 222 -130.93 45.07 21.52
N LEU A 223 -130.76 44.17 20.54
CA LEU A 223 -131.77 43.87 19.52
C LEU A 223 -132.99 43.13 20.10
N LEU A 224 -132.77 42.13 20.97
CA LEU A 224 -133.85 41.35 21.60
C LEU A 224 -134.77 42.16 22.55
N GLU A 225 -134.35 43.35 23.00
CA GLU A 225 -135.20 44.25 23.78
C GLU A 225 -135.93 45.28 22.90
N GLN A 226 -135.38 45.65 21.74
CA GLN A 226 -136.01 46.61 20.81
C GLN A 226 -137.19 46.00 20.03
N GLU A 227 -137.13 44.73 19.60
CA GLU A 227 -138.27 44.09 18.91
C GLU A 227 -139.53 43.94 19.80
N ARG A 228 -139.40 44.07 21.13
CA ARG A 228 -140.52 43.89 22.06
C ARG A 228 -141.38 45.14 22.31
N ILE A 229 -141.03 46.29 21.73
CA ILE A 229 -141.78 47.56 21.90
C ILE A 229 -141.98 48.28 20.54
N ALA A 230 -142.27 47.52 19.49
CA ALA A 230 -142.64 48.03 18.16
C ALA A 230 -143.75 47.21 17.46
N ALA A 231 -144.63 46.56 18.25
CA ALA A 231 -145.92 46.12 17.75
C ALA A 231 -146.94 47.28 17.81
N GLU A 232 -147.87 47.31 16.87
CA GLU A 232 -149.06 48.18 16.86
C GLU A 232 -148.80 49.71 16.76
N GLN A 233 -148.11 50.13 15.71
CA GLN A 233 -148.63 51.15 14.79
C GLN A 233 -147.93 51.01 13.42
N ALA A 234 -148.70 50.98 12.33
CA ALA A 234 -148.89 52.09 11.39
C ALA A 234 -147.64 52.41 10.55
N GLU A 235 -147.72 52.58 9.23
CA GLU A 235 -148.90 52.54 8.33
C GLU A 235 -148.39 52.23 6.90
N ASN A 236 -148.98 51.26 6.19
CA ASN A 236 -150.01 51.44 5.14
C ASN A 236 -149.43 51.42 3.71
N GLU A 237 -150.33 51.43 2.73
CA GLU A 237 -150.23 52.09 1.42
C GLU A 237 -148.80 52.23 0.82
N ARG A 238 -148.39 51.42 -0.17
CA ARG A 238 -149.16 50.67 -1.17
C ARG A 238 -150.14 51.55 -1.95
N LEU A 239 -149.64 52.65 -2.50
CA LEU A 239 -150.27 53.47 -3.54
C LEU A 239 -149.21 54.42 -4.15
N GLU A 240 -149.65 55.34 -4.99
CA GLU A 240 -149.03 56.64 -5.36
C GLU A 240 -147.51 56.87 -5.33
N GLN A 241 -146.90 57.49 -6.33
CA GLN A 241 -147.30 57.78 -7.72
C GLN A 241 -146.07 58.39 -8.41
N GLN A 242 -145.69 57.89 -9.60
CA GLN A 242 -144.73 58.56 -10.49
C GLN A 242 -143.29 58.68 -9.90
N ARG A 243 -142.26 59.04 -10.70
CA ARG A 243 -141.65 60.40 -10.77
C ARG A 243 -141.66 61.11 -9.41
N ILE A 244 -140.53 61.53 -8.85
CA ILE A 244 -139.40 62.24 -9.49
C ILE A 244 -138.08 61.63 -8.96
N ALA A 245 -137.14 61.12 -9.76
CA ALA A 245 -136.43 61.65 -10.94
C ALA A 245 -135.41 62.75 -10.61
N ALA A 246 -134.29 62.79 -11.35
CA ALA A 246 -133.05 63.52 -11.01
C ALA A 246 -132.38 63.02 -9.70
N GLU A 247 -131.13 62.52 -9.69
CA GLU A 247 -130.10 62.50 -10.76
C GLU A 247 -128.97 61.52 -10.33
N GLN A 248 -128.28 60.70 -11.12
CA GLN A 248 -128.29 60.13 -12.50
C GLN A 248 -127.35 58.87 -12.42
N ALA A 249 -127.33 57.81 -13.24
CA ALA A 249 -128.13 57.21 -14.32
C ALA A 249 -127.64 55.71 -14.48
N GLU A 250 -128.02 54.83 -15.42
CA GLU A 250 -128.96 54.85 -16.56
C GLU A 250 -129.45 53.41 -16.91
N ASN A 251 -130.64 53.32 -17.52
CA ASN A 251 -131.20 52.32 -18.45
C ASN A 251 -130.90 50.79 -18.43
N GLU A 252 -131.96 50.03 -18.06
CA GLU A 252 -132.60 48.94 -18.83
C GLU A 252 -131.85 47.58 -19.05
N ARG A 253 -132.49 46.47 -19.50
CA ARG A 253 -133.87 46.25 -19.97
C ARG A 253 -134.62 45.08 -19.29
N LEU A 254 -135.28 44.17 -20.03
CA LEU A 254 -136.53 43.50 -19.57
C LEU A 254 -136.91 42.23 -20.35
N GLU A 255 -137.78 41.40 -19.74
CA GLU A 255 -138.31 40.11 -20.22
C GLU A 255 -139.86 40.11 -20.20
N GLN A 256 -140.52 39.46 -21.17
CA GLN A 256 -141.95 39.12 -21.08
C GLN A 256 -142.32 37.78 -21.76
N GLN A 257 -143.23 37.05 -21.11
CA GLN A 257 -144.20 36.10 -21.68
C GLN A 257 -143.68 34.87 -22.45
N ARG A 258 -143.20 33.87 -21.69
CA ARG A 258 -143.50 32.46 -22.01
C ARG A 258 -145.02 32.22 -21.97
N ILE A 259 -145.58 31.65 -23.04
CA ILE A 259 -146.55 30.51 -23.09
C ILE A 259 -146.80 30.18 -24.58
N ALA A 260 -145.78 29.59 -25.21
CA ALA A 260 -145.82 29.07 -26.59
C ALA A 260 -144.69 28.04 -26.90
N ALA A 261 -143.75 27.81 -25.97
CA ALA A 261 -142.45 27.20 -26.25
C ALA A 261 -142.43 25.65 -26.28
N GLU A 262 -143.49 24.98 -25.83
CA GLU A 262 -143.49 23.54 -25.50
C GLU A 262 -143.60 22.60 -26.73
N GLN A 263 -143.78 23.13 -27.94
CA GLN A 263 -144.09 22.34 -29.14
C GLN A 263 -143.00 22.30 -30.23
N ALA A 264 -141.81 22.88 -30.00
CA ALA A 264 -140.76 23.00 -31.02
C ALA A 264 -139.41 22.31 -30.70
N GLU A 265 -139.12 21.95 -29.45
CA GLU A 265 -137.80 21.44 -29.07
C GLU A 265 -137.49 20.04 -29.65
N ASN A 266 -138.52 19.21 -29.85
CA ASN A 266 -138.37 17.82 -30.28
C ASN A 266 -137.90 17.63 -31.74
N GLU A 267 -137.98 18.62 -32.63
CA GLU A 267 -137.41 18.51 -33.98
C GLU A 267 -135.87 18.52 -33.98
N ARG A 268 -135.23 19.04 -32.92
CA ARG A 268 -133.78 19.32 -32.91
C ARG A 268 -132.90 18.11 -32.59
N LEU A 269 -133.42 17.12 -31.87
CA LEU A 269 -132.62 16.00 -31.36
C LEU A 269 -132.34 14.91 -32.40
N GLU A 270 -133.24 14.68 -33.36
CA GLU A 270 -133.09 13.57 -34.31
C GLU A 270 -131.99 13.82 -35.36
N GLN A 271 -131.80 15.08 -35.79
CA GLN A 271 -130.78 15.46 -36.78
C GLN A 271 -129.33 15.29 -36.27
N GLN A 272 -129.09 15.32 -34.96
CA GLN A 272 -127.73 15.23 -34.41
C GLN A 272 -127.16 13.80 -34.40
N ARG A 273 -128.00 12.75 -34.33
CA ARG A 273 -127.50 11.39 -34.07
C ARG A 273 -126.76 10.77 -35.28
N ILE A 274 -127.23 11.04 -36.50
CA ILE A 274 -126.70 10.42 -37.73
C ILE A 274 -125.28 10.94 -38.05
N ALA A 275 -124.98 12.21 -37.75
CA ALA A 275 -123.70 12.84 -38.07
C ALA A 275 -122.52 12.31 -37.22
N ALA A 276 -122.78 11.76 -36.03
CA ALA A 276 -121.74 11.22 -35.15
C ALA A 276 -121.21 9.85 -35.63
N GLU A 277 -122.11 8.96 -36.07
CA GLU A 277 -121.80 7.56 -36.41
C GLU A 277 -120.90 7.42 -37.66
N GLN A 278 -121.00 8.37 -38.60
CA GLN A 278 -120.13 8.40 -39.78
C GLN A 278 -118.68 8.81 -39.44
N ALA A 279 -118.50 9.76 -38.51
CA ALA A 279 -117.19 10.29 -38.13
C ALA A 279 -116.34 9.32 -37.28
N GLU A 280 -116.95 8.30 -36.67
CA GLU A 280 -116.24 7.27 -35.90
C GLU A 280 -115.63 6.19 -36.81
N ASN A 281 -116.37 5.75 -37.83
CA ASN A 281 -115.94 4.68 -38.73
C ASN A 281 -114.72 5.05 -39.58
N GLU A 282 -114.66 6.27 -40.14
CA GLU A 282 -113.49 6.72 -40.94
C GLU A 282 -112.19 6.75 -40.14
N ARG A 283 -112.25 7.01 -38.82
CA ARG A 283 -111.07 7.03 -37.94
C ARG A 283 -110.50 5.64 -37.69
N LEU A 284 -111.36 4.63 -37.55
CA LEU A 284 -110.94 3.26 -37.25
C LEU A 284 -110.19 2.62 -38.43
N GLU A 285 -110.61 2.89 -39.67
CA GLU A 285 -109.91 2.36 -40.84
C GLU A 285 -108.51 2.99 -41.02
N GLN A 286 -108.39 4.31 -40.81
CA GLN A 286 -107.08 4.99 -40.85
C GLN A 286 -106.11 4.47 -39.77
N GLN A 287 -106.60 4.20 -38.55
CA GLN A 287 -105.76 3.64 -37.48
C GLN A 287 -105.21 2.24 -37.81
N ARG A 288 -106.01 1.37 -38.45
CA ARG A 288 -105.58 0.02 -38.80
C ARG A 288 -104.39 0.02 -39.78
N ILE A 289 -104.46 0.83 -40.83
CA ILE A 289 -103.41 0.89 -41.87
C ILE A 289 -102.09 1.41 -41.27
N ALA A 290 -102.16 2.43 -40.41
CA ALA A 290 -100.98 2.97 -39.72
C ALA A 290 -100.32 1.94 -38.78
N ALA A 291 -101.11 1.09 -38.12
CA ALA A 291 -100.59 0.03 -37.25
C ALA A 291 -99.85 -1.07 -38.06
N GLU A 292 -100.44 -1.52 -39.16
CA GLU A 292 -99.86 -2.56 -40.03
C GLU A 292 -98.53 -2.12 -40.66
N GLN A 293 -98.40 -0.85 -41.04
CA GLN A 293 -97.14 -0.28 -41.54
C GLN A 293 -96.07 -0.24 -40.44
N ALA A 294 -96.41 0.25 -39.24
CA ALA A 294 -95.49 0.35 -38.11
C ALA A 294 -95.01 -1.02 -37.56
N GLU A 295 -95.80 -2.09 -37.72
CA GLU A 295 -95.38 -3.44 -37.35
C GLU A 295 -94.35 -4.01 -38.35
N ASN A 296 -94.58 -3.84 -39.66
CA ASN A 296 -93.66 -4.29 -40.70
C ASN A 296 -92.29 -3.57 -40.62
N GLU A 297 -92.27 -2.25 -40.42
CA GLU A 297 -91.02 -1.49 -40.25
C GLU A 297 -90.20 -1.98 -39.03
N ARG A 298 -90.87 -2.32 -37.92
CA ARG A 298 -90.22 -2.88 -36.72
C ARG A 298 -89.60 -4.25 -36.97
N LEU A 299 -90.27 -5.13 -37.70
CA LEU A 299 -89.76 -6.46 -38.02
C LEU A 299 -88.53 -6.40 -38.93
N GLU A 300 -88.52 -5.48 -39.91
CA GLU A 300 -87.34 -5.28 -40.76
C GLU A 300 -86.15 -4.68 -39.97
N GLN A 301 -86.41 -3.69 -39.11
CA GLN A 301 -85.38 -3.14 -38.21
C GLN A 301 -84.81 -4.20 -37.25
N GLN A 302 -85.65 -5.08 -36.67
CA GLN A 302 -85.19 -6.17 -35.81
C GLN A 302 -84.31 -7.18 -36.57
N ARG A 303 -84.66 -7.54 -37.82
CA ARG A 303 -83.83 -8.45 -38.63
C ARG A 303 -82.45 -7.85 -38.91
N ILE A 304 -82.39 -6.58 -39.31
CA ILE A 304 -81.13 -5.88 -39.60
C ILE A 304 -80.25 -5.80 -38.35
N ALA A 305 -80.84 -5.44 -37.19
CA ALA A 305 -80.11 -5.37 -35.92
C ALA A 305 -79.57 -6.75 -35.46
N ALA A 306 -80.31 -7.84 -35.71
CA ALA A 306 -79.85 -9.19 -35.41
C ALA A 306 -78.69 -9.62 -36.31
N GLU A 307 -78.79 -9.36 -37.62
CA GLU A 307 -77.74 -9.66 -38.61
C GLU A 307 -76.45 -8.87 -38.33
N GLN A 308 -76.56 -7.61 -37.92
CA GLN A 308 -75.42 -6.79 -37.48
C GLN A 308 -74.76 -7.38 -36.22
N ALA A 309 -75.54 -7.71 -35.19
CA ALA A 309 -75.01 -8.27 -33.94
C ALA A 309 -74.39 -9.67 -34.09
N GLU A 310 -74.80 -10.47 -35.08
CA GLU A 310 -74.17 -11.74 -35.41
C GLU A 310 -72.82 -11.53 -36.14
N ASN A 311 -72.78 -10.63 -37.12
CA ASN A 311 -71.54 -10.28 -37.82
C ASN A 311 -70.48 -9.67 -36.89
N GLU A 312 -70.85 -8.74 -36.00
CA GLU A 312 -69.93 -8.17 -34.99
C GLU A 312 -69.34 -9.24 -34.08
N ARG A 313 -70.14 -10.24 -33.66
CA ARG A 313 -69.66 -11.36 -32.83
C ARG A 313 -68.68 -12.26 -33.58
N LEU A 314 -68.93 -12.55 -34.85
CA LEU A 314 -68.03 -13.35 -35.68
C LEU A 314 -66.70 -12.64 -35.94
N GLU A 315 -66.73 -11.32 -36.15
CA GLU A 315 -65.51 -10.51 -36.28
C GLU A 315 -64.72 -10.44 -34.97
N GLN A 316 -65.38 -10.22 -33.83
CA GLN A 316 -64.74 -10.27 -32.51
C GLN A 316 -64.12 -11.65 -32.20
N GLN A 317 -64.80 -12.75 -32.55
CA GLN A 317 -64.24 -14.10 -32.39
C GLN A 317 -63.03 -14.34 -33.29
N ARG A 318 -63.04 -13.85 -34.54
CA ARG A 318 -61.88 -13.95 -35.44
C ARG A 318 -60.68 -13.18 -34.88
N ILE A 319 -60.87 -11.94 -34.43
CA ILE A 319 -59.80 -11.11 -33.86
C ILE A 319 -59.23 -11.75 -32.59
N ALA A 320 -60.07 -12.27 -31.69
CA ALA A 320 -59.61 -12.94 -30.49
C ALA A 320 -58.84 -14.25 -30.78
N ALA A 321 -59.23 -15.00 -31.81
CA ALA A 321 -58.50 -16.18 -32.26
C ALA A 321 -57.13 -15.82 -32.87
N GLU A 322 -57.09 -14.81 -33.73
CA GLU A 322 -55.86 -14.29 -34.36
C GLU A 322 -54.87 -13.74 -33.32
N GLN A 323 -55.36 -13.02 -32.31
CA GLN A 323 -54.55 -12.57 -31.17
C GLN A 323 -53.98 -13.75 -30.37
N ALA A 324 -54.80 -14.74 -30.01
CA ALA A 324 -54.36 -15.91 -29.26
C ALA A 324 -53.39 -16.83 -30.05
N GLU A 325 -53.45 -16.83 -31.39
CA GLU A 325 -52.47 -17.51 -32.24
C GLU A 325 -51.14 -16.74 -32.30
N ASN A 326 -51.18 -15.42 -32.50
CA ASN A 326 -49.99 -14.57 -32.50
C ASN A 326 -49.26 -14.58 -31.15
N GLU A 327 -49.97 -14.50 -30.01
CA GLU A 327 -49.36 -14.61 -28.67
C GLU A 327 -48.65 -15.96 -28.47
N ARG A 328 -49.23 -17.06 -28.98
CA ARG A 328 -48.61 -18.39 -28.91
C ARG A 328 -47.37 -18.50 -29.78
N LEU A 329 -47.39 -17.93 -30.99
CA LEU A 329 -46.23 -17.91 -31.88
C LEU A 329 -45.10 -17.06 -31.30
N GLU A 330 -45.41 -15.92 -30.67
CA GLU A 330 -44.42 -15.09 -29.98
C GLU A 330 -43.84 -15.78 -28.74
N GLN A 331 -44.67 -16.41 -27.90
CA GLN A 331 -44.19 -17.23 -26.78
C GLN A 331 -43.31 -18.40 -27.24
N GLN A 332 -43.66 -19.09 -28.34
CA GLN A 332 -42.82 -20.13 -28.91
C GLN A 332 -41.49 -19.60 -29.46
N ARG A 333 -41.49 -18.43 -30.11
CA ARG A 333 -40.26 -17.78 -30.58
C ARG A 333 -39.34 -17.42 -29.41
N ILE A 334 -39.87 -16.79 -28.37
CA ILE A 334 -39.10 -16.40 -27.17
C ILE A 334 -38.53 -17.64 -26.46
N ALA A 335 -39.33 -18.70 -26.29
CA ALA A 335 -38.86 -19.94 -25.68
C ALA A 335 -37.79 -20.66 -26.53
N ALA A 336 -37.87 -20.60 -27.86
CA ALA A 336 -36.85 -21.14 -28.75
C ALA A 336 -35.55 -20.33 -28.69
N GLU A 337 -35.65 -19.00 -28.71
CA GLU A 337 -34.52 -18.07 -28.61
C GLU A 337 -33.80 -18.19 -27.26
N GLN A 338 -34.55 -18.34 -26.15
CA GLN A 338 -33.99 -18.63 -24.83
C GLN A 338 -33.26 -19.99 -24.81
N ALA A 339 -33.87 -21.05 -25.34
CA ALA A 339 -33.25 -22.38 -25.39
C ALA A 339 -32.03 -22.46 -26.33
N GLU A 340 -31.94 -21.60 -27.34
CA GLU A 340 -30.75 -21.46 -28.19
C GLU A 340 -29.64 -20.69 -27.46
N ASN A 341 -29.97 -19.56 -26.83
CA ASN A 341 -29.03 -18.77 -26.04
C ASN A 341 -28.44 -19.56 -24.85
N GLU A 342 -29.27 -20.31 -24.09
CA GLU A 342 -28.80 -21.20 -23.02
C GLU A 342 -27.81 -22.26 -23.52
N ARG A 343 -28.04 -22.82 -24.73
CA ARG A 343 -27.14 -23.80 -25.35
C ARG A 343 -25.84 -23.18 -25.81
N LEU A 344 -25.88 -21.99 -26.40
CA LEU A 344 -24.69 -21.25 -26.82
C LEU A 344 -23.85 -20.83 -25.60
N GLU A 345 -24.48 -20.42 -24.50
CA GLU A 345 -23.80 -20.12 -23.26
C GLU A 345 -23.18 -21.36 -22.61
N GLN A 346 -23.90 -22.49 -22.54
CA GLN A 346 -23.35 -23.76 -22.07
C GLN A 346 -22.17 -24.24 -22.94
N GLN A 347 -22.23 -24.08 -24.26
CA GLN A 347 -21.12 -24.38 -25.16
C GLN A 347 -19.93 -23.45 -24.96
N ARG A 348 -20.16 -22.15 -24.76
CA ARG A 348 -19.11 -21.17 -24.44
C ARG A 348 -18.39 -21.54 -23.14
N ILE A 349 -19.15 -21.78 -22.06
CA ILE A 349 -18.59 -22.14 -20.75
C ILE A 349 -17.80 -23.46 -20.84
N ALA A 350 -18.32 -24.47 -21.55
CA ALA A 350 -17.60 -25.73 -21.73
C ALA A 350 -16.32 -25.58 -22.57
N ALA A 351 -16.32 -24.71 -23.59
CA ALA A 351 -15.12 -24.40 -24.38
C ALA A 351 -14.07 -23.64 -23.56
N GLU A 352 -14.50 -22.62 -22.80
CA GLU A 352 -13.65 -21.81 -21.91
C GLU A 352 -13.03 -22.68 -20.79
N GLN A 353 -13.80 -23.59 -20.20
CA GLN A 353 -13.28 -24.57 -19.23
C GLN A 353 -12.24 -25.50 -19.87
N ALA A 354 -12.51 -26.05 -21.06
CA ALA A 354 -11.57 -26.92 -21.76
C ALA A 354 -10.31 -26.19 -22.29
N GLU A 355 -10.38 -24.89 -22.51
CA GLU A 355 -9.21 -24.05 -22.82
C GLU A 355 -8.39 -23.74 -21.57
N ASN A 356 -9.05 -23.35 -20.47
CA ASN A 356 -8.40 -23.10 -19.18
C ASN A 356 -7.71 -24.36 -18.62
N GLU A 357 -8.34 -25.54 -18.68
CA GLU A 357 -7.72 -26.81 -18.29
C GLU A 357 -6.45 -27.12 -19.12
N ARG A 358 -6.45 -26.79 -20.41
CA ARG A 358 -5.28 -26.98 -21.29
C ARG A 358 -4.16 -25.99 -20.97
N LEU A 359 -4.51 -24.72 -20.73
CA LEU A 359 -3.54 -23.69 -20.36
C LEU A 359 -2.92 -23.98 -18.99
N GLU A 360 -3.70 -24.49 -18.03
CA GLU A 360 -3.18 -24.93 -16.72
C GLU A 360 -2.29 -26.17 -16.85
N GLN A 361 -2.67 -27.18 -17.64
CA GLN A 361 -1.80 -28.33 -17.92
C GLN A 361 -0.49 -27.93 -18.62
N GLN A 362 -0.55 -26.98 -19.57
CA GLN A 362 0.65 -26.43 -20.22
C GLN A 362 1.52 -25.63 -19.24
N ARG A 363 0.93 -24.81 -18.36
CA ARG A 363 1.65 -24.08 -17.32
C ARG A 363 2.37 -25.03 -16.36
N ILE A 364 1.68 -26.05 -15.84
CA ILE A 364 2.26 -27.05 -14.94
C ILE A 364 3.40 -27.81 -15.62
N ALA A 365 3.24 -28.21 -16.89
CA ALA A 365 4.30 -28.88 -17.65
C ALA A 365 5.51 -27.96 -17.93
N ALA A 366 5.29 -26.67 -18.19
CA ALA A 366 6.35 -25.69 -18.37
C ALA A 366 7.09 -25.41 -17.05
N GLU A 367 6.37 -25.21 -15.96
CA GLU A 367 6.90 -25.00 -14.60
C GLU A 367 7.73 -26.20 -14.13
N GLN A 368 7.28 -27.43 -14.40
CA GLN A 368 8.06 -28.65 -14.12
C GLN A 368 9.35 -28.69 -14.94
N ALA A 369 9.28 -28.44 -16.25
CA ALA A 369 10.45 -28.43 -17.13
C ALA A 369 11.43 -27.28 -16.83
N GLU A 370 10.96 -26.15 -16.28
CA GLU A 370 11.80 -25.05 -15.81
C GLU A 370 12.46 -25.39 -14.48
N ASN A 371 11.72 -25.93 -13.51
CA ASN A 371 12.26 -26.37 -12.22
C ASN A 371 13.33 -27.48 -12.39
N GLU A 372 13.12 -28.46 -13.27
CA GLU A 372 14.13 -29.48 -13.59
C GLU A 372 15.41 -28.85 -14.18
N ARG A 373 15.29 -27.83 -15.03
CA ARG A 373 16.43 -27.10 -15.60
C ARG A 373 17.15 -26.25 -14.56
N LEU A 374 16.42 -25.57 -13.68
CA LEU A 374 16.99 -24.77 -12.59
C LEU A 374 17.70 -25.66 -11.57
N GLU A 375 17.18 -26.85 -11.26
CA GLU A 375 17.87 -27.81 -10.40
C GLU A 375 19.14 -28.37 -11.06
N GLN A 376 19.10 -28.73 -12.35
CA GLN A 376 20.29 -29.13 -13.10
C GLN A 376 21.34 -28.01 -13.18
N GLN A 377 20.92 -26.76 -13.40
CA GLN A 377 21.82 -25.59 -13.39
C GLN A 377 22.39 -25.33 -11.99
N ARG A 378 21.60 -25.47 -10.93
CA ARG A 378 22.09 -25.34 -9.53
C ARG A 378 23.14 -26.39 -9.23
N ILE A 379 22.90 -27.66 -9.57
CA ILE A 379 23.86 -28.76 -9.35
C ILE A 379 25.15 -28.52 -10.14
N ALA A 380 25.06 -28.10 -11.41
CA ALA A 380 26.24 -27.78 -12.22
C ALA A 380 27.01 -26.54 -11.70
N ALA A 381 26.31 -25.52 -11.20
CA ALA A 381 26.93 -24.35 -10.59
C ALA A 381 27.60 -24.67 -9.26
N GLU A 382 26.95 -25.47 -8.40
CA GLU A 382 27.48 -25.95 -7.12
C GLU A 382 28.72 -26.84 -7.34
N GLN A 383 28.74 -27.69 -8.36
CA GLN A 383 29.93 -28.46 -8.74
C GLN A 383 31.06 -27.55 -9.20
N ALA A 384 30.79 -26.61 -10.13
CA ALA A 384 31.80 -25.67 -10.63
C ALA A 384 32.31 -24.70 -9.54
N GLU A 385 31.49 -24.35 -8.55
CA GLU A 385 31.90 -23.54 -7.40
C GLU A 385 32.77 -24.36 -6.44
N ASN A 386 32.40 -25.61 -6.13
CA ASN A 386 33.24 -26.49 -5.30
C ASN A 386 34.59 -26.80 -5.95
N GLU A 387 34.65 -27.07 -7.26
CA GLU A 387 35.91 -27.24 -7.99
C GLU A 387 36.77 -25.96 -7.95
N ARG A 388 36.17 -24.79 -8.11
CA ARG A 388 36.86 -23.50 -7.98
C ARG A 388 37.35 -23.23 -6.56
N LEU A 389 36.57 -23.55 -5.54
CA LEU A 389 36.96 -23.41 -4.14
C LEU A 389 38.09 -24.37 -3.77
N GLU A 390 38.10 -25.59 -4.30
CA GLU A 390 39.22 -26.53 -4.12
C GLU A 390 40.48 -26.06 -4.85
N GLN A 391 40.37 -25.59 -6.11
CA GLN A 391 41.50 -24.98 -6.82
C GLN A 391 42.03 -23.72 -6.11
N GLN A 392 41.15 -22.85 -5.61
CA GLN A 392 41.54 -21.68 -4.81
C GLN A 392 42.16 -22.07 -3.47
N ARG A 393 41.67 -23.12 -2.80
CA ARG A 393 42.29 -23.64 -1.57
C ARG A 393 43.70 -24.15 -1.84
N ILE A 394 43.90 -24.93 -2.90
CA ILE A 394 45.22 -25.45 -3.29
C ILE A 394 46.16 -24.30 -3.69
N ALA A 395 45.69 -23.34 -4.48
CA ALA A 395 46.49 -22.18 -4.86
C ALA A 395 46.82 -21.25 -3.67
N ALA A 396 45.89 -21.09 -2.72
CA ALA A 396 46.11 -20.35 -1.48
C ALA A 396 47.08 -21.07 -0.55
N GLU A 397 46.96 -22.40 -0.40
CA GLU A 397 47.88 -23.23 0.38
C GLU A 397 49.29 -23.23 -0.22
N GLN A 398 49.42 -23.27 -1.56
CA GLN A 398 50.70 -23.10 -2.25
C GLN A 398 51.27 -21.69 -2.05
N ALA A 399 50.50 -20.64 -2.26
CA ALA A 399 50.94 -19.26 -2.06
C ALA A 399 51.22 -18.93 -0.57
N GLU A 400 50.56 -19.58 0.38
CA GLU A 400 50.84 -19.47 1.81
C GLU A 400 52.13 -20.21 2.16
N ASN A 401 52.36 -21.42 1.66
CA ASN A 401 53.63 -22.13 1.84
C ASN A 401 54.82 -21.38 1.21
N GLU A 402 54.67 -20.85 -0.01
CA GLU A 402 55.69 -20.01 -0.64
C GLU A 402 55.94 -18.72 0.15
N ARG A 403 54.88 -18.07 0.68
CA ARG A 403 55.02 -16.90 1.55
C ARG A 403 55.65 -17.24 2.89
N LEU A 404 55.35 -18.39 3.49
CA LEU A 404 55.96 -18.83 4.75
C LEU A 404 57.43 -19.21 4.55
N GLU A 405 57.81 -19.77 3.39
CA GLU A 405 59.21 -20.02 3.05
C GLU A 405 59.97 -18.72 2.76
N GLN A 406 59.38 -17.80 1.98
CA GLN A 406 59.94 -16.46 1.78
C GLN A 406 60.02 -15.65 3.08
N GLN A 407 59.02 -15.75 3.96
CA GLN A 407 59.05 -15.13 5.29
C GLN A 407 60.04 -15.80 6.22
N ARG A 408 60.27 -17.12 6.14
CA ARG A 408 61.32 -17.81 6.90
C ARG A 408 62.70 -17.31 6.46
N ILE A 409 62.97 -17.26 5.15
CA ILE A 409 64.22 -16.75 4.59
C ILE A 409 64.40 -15.26 4.94
N ALA A 410 63.37 -14.44 4.74
CA ALA A 410 63.42 -13.02 5.08
C ALA A 410 63.58 -12.78 6.58
N ALA A 411 62.94 -13.57 7.45
CA ALA A 411 63.10 -13.47 8.90
C ALA A 411 64.44 -14.04 9.40
N GLU A 412 65.08 -14.94 8.66
CA GLU A 412 66.44 -15.42 8.93
C GLU A 412 67.48 -14.34 8.56
N GLU A 413 67.36 -13.72 7.37
CA GLU A 413 68.14 -12.53 6.99
C GLU A 413 67.87 -11.32 7.89
N GLU A 414 66.61 -11.09 8.27
CA GLU A 414 66.19 -9.97 9.13
C GLU A 414 66.58 -10.24 10.59
N ALA A 415 66.62 -11.49 11.06
CA ALA A 415 67.18 -11.82 12.37
C ALA A 415 68.69 -11.56 12.43
N GLU A 416 69.48 -11.97 11.42
CA GLU A 416 70.91 -11.64 11.36
C GLU A 416 71.13 -10.11 11.31
N ARG A 417 70.32 -9.38 10.54
CA ARG A 417 70.37 -7.90 10.50
C ARG A 417 69.89 -7.27 11.81
N LEU A 418 68.85 -7.78 12.46
CA LEU A 418 68.33 -7.25 13.72
C LEU A 418 69.24 -7.60 14.90
N GLU A 419 69.98 -8.70 14.89
CA GLU A 419 70.99 -8.95 15.92
C GLU A 419 72.14 -7.93 15.81
N GLN A 420 72.62 -7.66 14.59
CA GLN A 420 73.62 -6.62 14.32
C GLN A 420 73.08 -5.20 14.60
N GLN A 421 71.84 -4.89 14.23
CA GLN A 421 71.23 -3.58 14.46
C GLN A 421 70.83 -3.36 15.92
N ARG A 422 70.33 -4.37 16.63
CA ARG A 422 70.02 -4.29 18.06
C ARG A 422 71.28 -3.98 18.89
N LEU A 423 72.39 -4.64 18.58
CA LEU A 423 73.72 -4.33 19.13
C LEU A 423 74.18 -2.88 18.93
N THR A 424 73.53 -2.11 18.06
CA THR A 424 73.80 -0.68 17.82
C THR A 424 72.64 0.26 18.20
N ALA A 425 71.40 -0.23 18.27
CA ALA A 425 70.20 0.53 18.61
C ALA A 425 69.81 0.45 20.09
N GLU A 426 70.20 -0.61 20.81
CA GLU A 426 70.02 -0.77 22.26
C GLU A 426 70.87 0.26 23.05
N LEU A 427 71.75 1.00 22.35
CA LEU A 427 72.50 2.18 22.82
C LEU A 427 71.87 3.54 22.46
N ALA A 428 70.75 3.57 21.74
CA ALA A 428 70.20 4.78 21.12
C ALA A 428 68.70 5.02 21.35
N GLU A 429 67.89 3.99 21.65
CA GLU A 429 66.43 4.15 21.74
C GLU A 429 65.88 4.66 23.10
N GLU A 430 66.73 4.88 24.10
CA GLU A 430 66.28 5.29 25.45
C GLU A 430 65.77 6.76 25.52
N GLU A 431 66.15 7.64 24.58
CA GLU A 431 65.88 9.08 24.67
C GLU A 431 64.62 9.58 23.90
N ALA A 432 64.06 8.82 22.96
CA ALA A 432 63.45 9.43 21.75
C ALA A 432 61.91 9.35 21.57
N LYS A 433 61.09 9.01 22.58
CA LYS A 433 59.62 8.86 22.40
C LYS A 433 58.74 9.56 23.46
N LYS A 434 58.42 10.84 23.24
CA LYS A 434 57.32 11.59 23.90
C LYS A 434 56.72 12.67 22.96
N ALA A 435 55.44 12.99 23.19
CA ALA A 435 54.61 13.99 22.48
C ALA A 435 54.27 13.66 21.00
N GLU A 436 53.09 13.96 20.46
CA GLU A 436 51.83 14.42 21.10
C GLU A 436 50.59 13.96 20.30
N LYS A 437 49.40 14.01 20.92
CA LYS A 437 48.09 13.84 20.26
C LYS A 437 47.10 14.89 20.80
N PRO A 438 46.13 15.37 20.00
CA PRO A 438 45.21 16.42 20.42
C PRO A 438 44.33 15.99 21.60
N LYS A 439 44.02 16.96 22.48
CA LYS A 439 43.19 16.74 23.68
C LYS A 439 41.79 16.29 23.28
N LYS A 440 41.34 15.15 23.80
CA LYS A 440 39.93 14.73 23.70
C LYS A 440 39.08 15.58 24.64
N GLU A 441 38.06 16.27 24.11
CA GLU A 441 37.05 16.93 24.93
C GLU A 441 36.33 15.91 25.84
N GLY A 442 36.21 16.26 27.11
CA GLY A 442 35.63 15.41 28.15
C GLY A 442 34.14 15.13 27.92
N PHE A 443 33.68 13.96 28.35
CA PHE A 443 32.33 13.50 28.05
C PHE A 443 31.23 14.49 28.49
N PHE A 444 31.26 15.01 29.71
CA PHE A 444 30.21 15.92 30.21
C PHE A 444 30.08 17.21 29.37
N SER A 445 31.20 17.78 28.90
CA SER A 445 31.19 18.98 28.04
C SER A 445 30.42 18.78 26.74
N ARG A 446 30.59 17.64 26.07
CA ARG A 446 29.80 17.31 24.86
C ARG A 446 28.31 17.12 25.15
N LEU A 447 27.93 16.66 26.36
CA LEU A 447 26.51 16.55 26.74
C LEU A 447 25.88 17.95 26.93
N LYS A 448 26.55 18.86 27.65
CA LYS A 448 26.11 20.27 27.75
C LYS A 448 25.91 20.90 26.36
N LYS A 449 26.93 20.77 25.49
CA LYS A 449 26.91 21.31 24.11
C LYS A 449 25.78 20.70 23.28
N GLY A 450 25.56 19.39 23.39
CA GLY A 450 24.47 18.67 22.74
C GLY A 450 23.09 18.84 23.41
N LEU A 451 22.98 19.64 24.48
CA LEU A 451 21.71 20.07 25.07
C LEU A 451 21.47 21.58 24.98
N LEU A 452 22.43 22.37 24.47
CA LEU A 452 22.46 23.84 24.52
C LEU A 452 21.10 24.51 24.24
N LYS A 453 20.45 24.17 23.12
CA LYS A 453 19.14 24.73 22.74
C LYS A 453 18.02 24.40 23.75
N THR A 454 18.01 23.18 24.27
CA THR A 454 17.04 22.76 25.29
C THR A 454 17.40 23.36 26.66
N ARG A 455 18.70 23.50 27.00
CA ARG A 455 19.20 24.16 28.22
C ARG A 455 18.89 25.66 28.25
N VAL A 456 18.89 26.34 27.11
CA VAL A 456 18.44 27.74 26.99
C VAL A 456 16.94 27.87 27.31
N ASN A 457 16.12 26.94 26.80
CA ASN A 457 14.66 26.94 26.98
C ASN A 457 14.22 26.46 28.39
N ILE A 458 14.88 25.41 28.91
CA ILE A 458 14.63 24.82 30.23
C ILE A 458 15.54 25.49 31.27
N GLY A 459 16.82 25.11 31.34
CA GLY A 459 17.74 25.50 32.42
C GLY A 459 17.79 27.00 32.74
N SER A 460 18.33 27.80 31.81
CA SER A 460 18.43 29.25 32.04
C SER A 460 17.08 29.96 31.94
N GLY A 461 16.18 29.49 31.09
CA GLY A 461 14.82 30.03 30.96
C GLY A 461 14.05 29.98 32.29
N PHE A 462 14.02 28.82 32.94
CA PHE A 462 13.41 28.68 34.27
C PHE A 462 14.15 29.51 35.33
N SER A 463 15.48 29.54 35.31
CA SER A 463 16.24 30.34 36.28
C SER A 463 15.89 31.84 36.25
N SER A 464 15.50 32.39 35.09
CA SER A 464 15.01 33.78 34.99
C SER A 464 13.58 34.01 35.52
N ILE A 465 12.74 32.97 35.55
CA ILE A 465 11.37 33.04 36.07
C ILE A 465 11.39 33.10 37.61
N PHE A 466 12.23 32.29 38.25
CA PHE A 466 12.33 32.22 39.71
C PHE A 466 13.11 33.39 40.36
N SER A 467 14.08 33.96 39.66
CA SER A 467 15.03 34.94 40.21
C SER A 467 14.33 36.18 40.82
N GLY A 468 14.42 36.31 42.15
CA GLY A 468 13.85 37.43 42.89
C GLY A 468 12.31 37.48 42.98
N LYS A 469 11.60 36.47 42.44
CA LYS A 469 10.14 36.33 42.60
C LYS A 469 9.77 35.67 43.94
N LYS A 470 8.52 35.88 44.35
CA LYS A 470 7.88 35.14 45.44
C LYS A 470 7.19 33.91 44.88
N ILE A 471 6.87 32.97 45.77
CA ILE A 471 6.00 31.84 45.45
C ILE A 471 4.55 32.34 45.57
N ASP A 472 3.90 32.49 44.44
CA ASP A 472 2.50 32.91 44.25
C ASP A 472 1.94 32.30 42.95
N ASP A 473 0.63 32.44 42.73
CA ASP A 473 -0.07 31.78 41.61
C ASP A 473 0.48 32.23 40.23
N GLU A 474 0.91 33.49 40.11
CA GLU A 474 1.49 34.07 38.88
C GLU A 474 2.83 33.40 38.52
N LEU A 475 3.67 33.06 39.51
CA LEU A 475 4.88 32.25 39.30
C LEU A 475 4.55 30.85 38.75
N PHE A 476 3.48 30.21 39.24
CA PHE A 476 3.09 28.88 38.78
C PHE A 476 2.47 28.88 37.38
N GLU A 477 1.69 29.91 37.01
CA GLU A 477 1.17 30.08 35.64
C GLU A 477 2.30 30.31 34.60
N GLU A 478 3.32 31.11 34.93
CA GLU A 478 4.52 31.27 34.09
C GLU A 478 5.30 29.96 33.96
N LEU A 479 5.46 29.23 35.08
CA LEU A 479 6.16 27.95 35.12
C LEU A 479 5.44 26.89 34.27
N GLU A 480 4.13 26.74 34.38
CA GLU A 480 3.32 25.88 33.51
C GLU A 480 3.52 26.24 32.04
N THR A 481 3.36 27.53 31.70
CA THR A 481 3.50 28.03 30.32
C THR A 481 4.86 27.67 29.71
N GLN A 482 5.94 27.80 30.48
CA GLN A 482 7.29 27.49 30.01
C GLN A 482 7.57 25.98 29.97
N LEU A 483 7.03 25.17 30.89
CA LEU A 483 7.10 23.70 30.84
C LEU A 483 6.34 23.12 29.63
N LEU A 484 5.17 23.67 29.30
CA LEU A 484 4.42 23.32 28.09
C LEU A 484 5.19 23.72 26.82
N THR A 485 5.79 24.91 26.80
CA THR A 485 6.64 25.41 25.69
C THR A 485 7.90 24.55 25.48
N ALA A 486 8.40 23.91 26.55
CA ALA A 486 9.50 22.95 26.51
C ALA A 486 9.10 21.51 26.08
N ASP A 487 7.85 21.30 25.68
CA ASP A 487 7.29 20.01 25.20
C ASP A 487 7.13 18.90 26.27
N LEU A 488 7.07 19.24 27.57
CA LEU A 488 6.72 18.25 28.62
C LEU A 488 5.26 17.75 28.50
N GLY A 489 4.36 18.55 27.94
CA GLY A 489 2.96 18.18 27.73
C GLY A 489 2.10 18.21 29.00
N VAL A 490 0.79 18.40 28.80
CA VAL A 490 -0.17 18.83 29.82
C VAL A 490 -0.13 17.97 31.09
N ASP A 491 -0.34 16.66 30.97
CA ASP A 491 -0.44 15.79 32.16
C ASP A 491 0.86 15.77 32.99
N THR A 492 2.01 15.78 32.32
CA THR A 492 3.34 15.81 32.97
C THR A 492 3.59 17.14 33.66
N THR A 493 3.23 18.25 33.01
CA THR A 493 3.36 19.60 33.57
C THR A 493 2.44 19.77 34.78
N MET A 494 1.15 19.44 34.67
CA MET A 494 0.20 19.53 35.79
C MET A 494 0.68 18.72 37.00
N LYS A 495 1.10 17.47 36.79
CA LYS A 495 1.67 16.61 37.84
C LYS A 495 2.93 17.21 38.49
N LEU A 496 3.78 17.89 37.71
CA LEU A 496 4.96 18.58 38.25
C LEU A 496 4.56 19.83 39.06
N ILE A 497 3.62 20.64 38.57
CA ILE A 497 3.10 21.82 39.27
C ILE A 497 2.42 21.39 40.59
N ASP A 498 1.55 20.39 40.55
CA ASP A 498 0.88 19.82 41.72
C ASP A 498 1.91 19.37 42.76
N ASN A 499 2.88 18.52 42.37
CA ASN A 499 3.97 18.09 43.26
C ASN A 499 4.74 19.27 43.87
N LEU A 500 5.01 20.32 43.07
CA LEU A 500 5.81 21.47 43.49
C LEU A 500 5.07 22.37 44.48
N THR A 501 3.80 22.72 44.22
CA THR A 501 2.94 23.46 45.14
C THR A 501 2.82 22.72 46.47
N ASP A 502 2.45 21.44 46.40
CA ASP A 502 2.21 20.55 47.53
C ASP A 502 3.51 20.30 48.35
N ALA A 503 4.68 20.29 47.70
CA ALA A 503 5.98 20.22 48.38
C ALA A 503 6.52 21.57 48.88
N ALA A 504 6.19 22.70 48.24
CA ALA A 504 6.56 24.04 48.68
C ALA A 504 5.84 24.42 49.98
N ASP A 505 4.53 24.14 50.07
CA ASP A 505 3.72 24.30 51.27
C ASP A 505 4.26 23.43 52.42
N ARG A 506 4.50 22.13 52.16
CA ARG A 506 5.08 21.20 53.16
C ARG A 506 6.44 21.64 53.68
N LYS A 507 7.29 22.23 52.83
CA LYS A 507 8.65 22.69 53.18
C LYS A 507 8.68 24.14 53.69
N GLN A 508 7.57 24.88 53.61
CA GLN A 508 7.47 26.31 53.92
C GLN A 508 8.54 27.15 53.19
N LEU A 509 8.68 26.93 51.88
CA LEU A 509 9.59 27.68 51.02
C LEU A 509 9.19 29.18 50.95
N LYS A 510 10.15 30.07 50.69
CA LYS A 510 9.97 31.53 50.87
C LYS A 510 10.43 32.39 49.70
N ASP A 511 11.09 31.79 48.72
CA ASP A 511 11.76 32.43 47.60
C ASP A 511 11.74 31.48 46.40
N GLY A 512 11.81 32.05 45.19
CA GLY A 512 11.83 31.27 43.95
C GLY A 512 13.06 30.37 43.81
N ASP A 513 14.21 30.76 44.37
CA ASP A 513 15.47 30.01 44.26
C ASP A 513 15.36 28.61 44.91
N ALA A 514 14.74 28.52 46.10
CA ALA A 514 14.46 27.23 46.72
C ALA A 514 13.42 26.38 45.96
N LEU A 515 12.52 27.01 45.20
CA LEU A 515 11.54 26.33 44.35
C LEU A 515 12.16 25.82 43.04
N TYR A 516 13.14 26.53 42.48
CA TYR A 516 13.93 26.07 41.33
C TYR A 516 14.74 24.81 41.65
N GLU A 517 15.43 24.77 42.80
CA GLU A 517 16.12 23.55 43.25
C GLU A 517 15.16 22.40 43.57
N LEU A 518 13.95 22.69 44.04
CA LEU A 518 12.90 21.69 44.22
C LEU A 518 12.40 21.13 42.86
N MET A 519 12.17 21.99 41.87
CA MET A 519 11.83 21.60 40.49
C MET A 519 12.91 20.70 39.89
N LYS A 520 14.19 21.05 40.05
CA LYS A 520 15.32 20.22 39.61
C LYS A 520 15.28 18.81 40.26
N GLN A 521 14.94 18.72 41.54
CA GLN A 521 14.84 17.44 42.27
C GLN A 521 13.63 16.59 41.84
N GLU A 522 12.46 17.19 41.64
CA GLU A 522 11.27 16.49 41.14
C GLU A 522 11.49 15.99 39.70
N MET A 523 12.04 16.83 38.82
CA MET A 523 12.37 16.46 37.43
C MET A 523 13.43 15.34 37.34
N ALA A 524 14.43 15.34 38.24
CA ALA A 524 15.36 14.22 38.36
C ALA A 524 14.67 12.92 38.82
N THR A 525 13.75 13.04 39.79
CA THR A 525 12.97 11.90 40.32
C THR A 525 12.08 11.28 39.24
N MET A 526 11.44 12.09 38.40
CA MET A 526 10.65 11.63 37.24
C MET A 526 11.50 10.84 36.23
N LEU A 527 12.74 11.25 35.98
CA LEU A 527 13.63 10.53 35.06
C LEU A 527 14.25 9.27 35.67
N LYS A 528 14.39 9.19 36.99
CA LYS A 528 15.05 8.05 37.66
C LYS A 528 14.28 6.74 37.51
N THR A 529 12.96 6.79 37.34
CA THR A 529 12.14 5.60 37.06
C THR A 529 12.46 4.95 35.71
N ALA A 530 12.87 5.75 34.73
CA ALA A 530 13.24 5.31 33.38
C ALA A 530 14.75 5.10 33.19
N GLU A 531 15.60 5.35 34.19
CA GLU A 531 17.03 5.05 34.13
C GLU A 531 17.29 3.55 34.35
N GLN A 532 17.42 2.79 33.25
CA GLN A 532 18.02 1.46 33.29
C GLN A 532 18.92 1.24 32.06
N PRO A 533 20.25 1.20 32.21
CA PRO A 533 21.17 0.86 31.14
C PRO A 533 20.81 -0.44 30.41
N LEU A 534 21.17 -0.54 29.14
CA LEU A 534 21.06 -1.80 28.40
C LEU A 534 22.24 -2.71 28.76
N GLU A 535 21.98 -3.72 29.58
CA GLU A 535 22.92 -4.80 29.89
C GLU A 535 22.73 -5.98 28.93
N ILE A 536 23.83 -6.65 28.54
CA ILE A 536 23.82 -7.81 27.65
C ILE A 536 24.31 -9.03 28.43
N PRO A 537 23.41 -9.95 28.85
CA PRO A 537 23.74 -11.17 29.59
C PRO A 537 24.77 -12.04 28.87
N ALA A 538 25.58 -12.78 29.62
CA ALA A 538 26.66 -13.59 29.07
C ALA A 538 26.18 -14.93 28.47
N ASP A 539 25.01 -15.39 28.90
CA ASP A 539 24.31 -16.62 28.51
C ASP A 539 23.42 -16.47 27.27
N LYS A 540 22.98 -15.24 26.95
CA LYS A 540 22.22 -14.94 25.73
C LYS A 540 23.14 -14.60 24.56
N LYS A 541 23.37 -15.57 23.66
CA LYS A 541 24.17 -15.40 22.43
C LYS A 541 23.45 -15.94 21.19
N PRO A 542 23.21 -15.11 20.15
CA PRO A 542 23.29 -13.65 20.18
C PRO A 542 22.17 -13.04 21.04
N PHE A 543 22.48 -11.96 21.74
CA PHE A 543 21.47 -11.05 22.28
C PHE A 543 20.88 -10.22 21.12
N VAL A 544 19.59 -10.37 20.86
CA VAL A 544 18.92 -9.79 19.69
C VAL A 544 18.20 -8.51 20.06
N ILE A 545 18.64 -7.40 19.44
CA ILE A 545 18.03 -6.08 19.55
C ILE A 545 17.25 -5.77 18.27
N LEU A 546 15.94 -5.56 18.39
CA LEU A 546 15.06 -5.12 17.30
C LEU A 546 14.85 -3.60 17.37
N MET A 547 15.29 -2.86 16.36
CA MET A 547 15.27 -1.40 16.35
C MET A 547 14.05 -0.87 15.60
N VAL A 548 13.08 -0.32 16.33
CA VAL A 548 11.81 0.18 15.80
C VAL A 548 11.71 1.70 15.87
N GLY A 549 10.72 2.29 15.19
CA GLY A 549 10.53 3.74 15.08
C GLY A 549 10.41 4.23 13.64
N VAL A 550 9.98 5.48 13.48
CA VAL A 550 9.59 6.03 12.18
C VAL A 550 10.78 6.43 11.30
N ASN A 551 10.53 6.74 10.04
CA ASN A 551 11.57 7.23 9.13
C ASN A 551 12.16 8.56 9.62
N GLY A 552 13.48 8.73 9.46
CA GLY A 552 14.16 9.99 9.78
C GLY A 552 14.55 10.20 11.25
N VAL A 553 14.08 9.39 12.20
CA VAL A 553 14.48 9.49 13.63
C VAL A 553 15.91 9.03 13.93
N GLY A 554 16.62 8.52 12.92
CA GLY A 554 18.02 8.12 13.03
C GLY A 554 18.26 6.67 13.45
N LYS A 555 17.30 5.74 13.29
CA LYS A 555 17.46 4.30 13.62
C LYS A 555 18.81 3.73 13.16
N THR A 556 19.06 3.74 11.84
CA THR A 556 20.28 3.23 11.20
C THR A 556 21.56 3.91 11.72
N THR A 557 21.48 5.20 12.08
CA THR A 557 22.58 5.95 12.72
C THR A 557 22.81 5.48 14.17
N THR A 558 21.75 5.30 14.96
CA THR A 558 21.82 4.72 16.31
C THR A 558 22.42 3.31 16.26
N ILE A 559 22.04 2.49 15.28
CA ILE A 559 22.61 1.15 15.07
C ILE A 559 24.13 1.22 14.85
N GLY A 560 24.59 2.05 13.91
CA GLY A 560 26.03 2.20 13.63
C GLY A 560 26.84 2.63 14.86
N LYS A 561 26.29 3.55 15.66
CA LYS A 561 26.92 4.00 16.92
C LYS A 561 26.90 2.93 18.02
N MET A 562 25.76 2.29 18.25
CA MET A 562 25.58 1.25 19.26
C MET A 562 26.41 0.00 18.95
N ALA A 563 26.46 -0.41 17.68
CA ALA A 563 27.30 -1.50 17.20
C ALA A 563 28.79 -1.23 17.49
N LYS A 564 29.26 0.01 17.25
CA LYS A 564 30.63 0.40 17.61
C LYS A 564 30.85 0.48 19.12
N GLN A 565 29.85 0.91 19.89
CA GLN A 565 29.93 0.92 21.35
C GLN A 565 30.13 -0.51 21.91
N PHE A 566 29.36 -1.48 21.44
CA PHE A 566 29.53 -2.89 21.84
C PHE A 566 30.87 -3.48 21.36
N GLN A 567 31.30 -3.16 20.14
CA GLN A 567 32.63 -3.55 19.66
C GLN A 567 33.77 -2.96 20.52
N ASN A 568 33.63 -1.71 20.98
CA ASN A 568 34.56 -1.08 21.93
C ASN A 568 34.50 -1.70 23.34
N GLN A 569 33.44 -2.42 23.69
CA GLN A 569 33.32 -3.24 24.90
C GLN A 569 33.86 -4.67 24.71
N GLY A 570 34.43 -5.00 23.55
CA GLY A 570 34.96 -6.33 23.22
C GLY A 570 33.89 -7.36 22.83
N LYS A 571 32.64 -6.94 22.59
CA LYS A 571 31.57 -7.80 22.10
C LYS A 571 31.66 -7.95 20.58
N SER A 572 31.45 -9.17 20.07
CA SER A 572 31.21 -9.40 18.64
C SER A 572 29.79 -8.97 18.25
N VAL A 573 29.65 -8.34 17.08
CA VAL A 573 28.37 -7.77 16.61
C VAL A 573 28.08 -8.22 15.18
N MET A 574 26.80 -8.40 14.86
CA MET A 574 26.27 -8.56 13.51
C MET A 574 25.07 -7.63 13.31
N LEU A 575 24.87 -7.15 12.08
CA LEU A 575 23.74 -6.29 11.70
C LEU A 575 22.80 -7.01 10.72
N ALA A 576 21.50 -6.76 10.82
CA ALA A 576 20.50 -7.24 9.85
C ALA A 576 19.78 -6.06 9.18
N ALA A 577 19.79 -6.04 7.84
CA ALA A 577 19.24 -4.96 7.02
C ALA A 577 17.73 -5.11 6.75
N GLY A 578 16.91 -5.00 7.80
CA GLY A 578 15.45 -5.19 7.73
C GLY A 578 14.63 -3.98 7.28
N ASP A 579 15.22 -2.87 6.82
CA ASP A 579 14.52 -1.83 6.03
C ASP A 579 14.62 -2.14 4.53
N THR A 580 14.19 -3.34 4.13
CA THR A 580 14.38 -3.89 2.77
C THR A 580 13.69 -3.06 1.70
N PHE A 581 12.64 -2.31 2.06
CA PHE A 581 11.92 -1.40 1.17
C PHE A 581 12.78 -0.20 0.72
N ARG A 582 13.84 0.14 1.46
CA ARG A 582 14.71 1.29 1.15
C ARG A 582 16.12 0.80 0.81
N ALA A 583 16.42 0.67 -0.48
CA ALA A 583 17.77 0.36 -0.99
C ALA A 583 18.87 1.19 -0.29
N ALA A 584 18.71 2.51 -0.26
CA ALA A 584 19.64 3.43 0.42
C ALA A 584 19.74 3.25 1.95
N ALA A 585 18.81 2.54 2.61
CA ALA A 585 18.93 2.17 4.03
C ALA A 585 19.76 0.89 4.22
N VAL A 586 19.58 -0.09 3.33
CA VAL A 586 20.43 -1.29 3.24
C VAL A 586 21.88 -0.87 2.96
N GLU A 587 22.10 -0.03 1.94
CA GLU A 587 23.41 0.56 1.62
C GLU A 587 24.00 1.35 2.80
N GLN A 588 23.20 2.20 3.46
CA GLN A 588 23.67 2.96 4.62
C GLN A 588 24.09 2.05 5.79
N LEU A 589 23.38 0.95 6.02
CA LEU A 589 23.74 -0.03 7.06
C LEU A 589 24.98 -0.85 6.67
N GLN A 590 25.13 -1.20 5.39
CA GLN A 590 26.34 -1.85 4.85
C GLN A 590 27.57 -0.96 5.02
N VAL A 591 27.49 0.31 4.65
CA VAL A 591 28.57 1.29 4.87
C VAL A 591 28.91 1.46 6.36
N TRP A 592 27.92 1.43 7.26
CA TRP A 592 28.17 1.40 8.70
C TRP A 592 28.89 0.13 9.17
N GLY A 593 28.57 -1.02 8.58
CA GLY A 593 29.21 -2.30 8.82
C GLY A 593 30.67 -2.31 8.35
N GLU A 594 30.89 -2.07 7.06
CA GLU A 594 32.21 -2.00 6.41
C GLU A 594 33.17 -1.07 7.17
N ARG A 595 32.73 0.16 7.45
CA ARG A 595 33.51 1.18 8.19
C ARG A 595 33.97 0.73 9.58
N ASN A 596 33.30 -0.25 10.18
CA ASN A 596 33.63 -0.78 11.50
C ASN A 596 34.08 -2.25 11.47
N SER A 597 34.21 -2.86 10.28
CA SER A 597 34.47 -4.30 10.10
C SER A 597 33.44 -5.19 10.83
N ILE A 598 32.15 -4.80 10.77
CA ILE A 598 31.02 -5.51 11.36
C ILE A 598 30.22 -6.19 10.24
N PRO A 599 30.00 -7.52 10.27
CA PRO A 599 29.21 -8.23 9.27
C PRO A 599 27.76 -7.73 9.21
N VAL A 600 27.28 -7.50 7.98
CA VAL A 600 25.88 -7.12 7.70
C VAL A 600 25.24 -8.22 6.86
N ILE A 601 24.07 -8.70 7.29
CA ILE A 601 23.23 -9.63 6.54
C ILE A 601 22.12 -8.82 5.87
N ALA A 602 22.03 -8.96 4.55
CA ALA A 602 21.10 -8.25 3.68
C ALA A 602 20.65 -9.16 2.54
N GLN A 603 19.47 -8.89 1.98
CA GLN A 603 18.99 -9.48 0.73
C GLN A 603 18.69 -8.34 -0.28
N HIS A 604 18.07 -8.66 -1.42
CA HIS A 604 17.70 -7.66 -2.43
C HIS A 604 16.65 -6.66 -1.91
N THR A 605 16.57 -5.48 -2.56
CA THR A 605 15.55 -4.48 -2.21
C THR A 605 14.15 -5.03 -2.48
N GLY A 606 13.24 -4.89 -1.52
CA GLY A 606 11.89 -5.46 -1.57
C GLY A 606 11.77 -6.89 -1.02
N ALA A 607 12.87 -7.52 -0.58
CA ALA A 607 12.82 -8.82 0.10
C ALA A 607 12.02 -8.77 1.41
N ASP A 608 11.57 -9.92 1.91
CA ASP A 608 10.83 -10.00 3.17
C ASP A 608 11.72 -9.70 4.39
N SER A 609 11.49 -8.57 5.05
CA SER A 609 12.22 -8.13 6.25
C SER A 609 12.30 -9.20 7.34
N ALA A 610 11.24 -9.98 7.55
CA ALA A 610 11.22 -11.06 8.53
C ALA A 610 12.14 -12.23 8.15
N SER A 611 12.35 -12.48 6.85
CA SER A 611 13.26 -13.51 6.35
C SER A 611 14.72 -13.04 6.43
N VAL A 612 15.03 -11.79 6.06
CA VAL A 612 16.39 -11.20 6.24
C VAL A 612 16.84 -11.28 7.70
N VAL A 613 15.93 -10.97 8.63
CA VAL A 613 16.21 -11.00 10.07
C VAL A 613 16.31 -12.43 10.62
N PHE A 614 15.57 -13.39 10.07
CA PHE A 614 15.71 -14.81 10.40
C PHE A 614 17.08 -15.36 10.00
N ASP A 615 17.51 -15.09 8.75
CA ASP A 615 18.82 -15.50 8.24
C ASP A 615 19.95 -14.88 9.06
N ALA A 616 19.81 -13.60 9.42
CA ALA A 616 20.78 -12.92 10.27
C ALA A 616 20.87 -13.52 11.68
N PHE A 617 19.73 -13.94 12.27
CA PHE A 617 19.72 -14.62 13.57
C PHE A 617 20.37 -16.00 13.48
N GLN A 618 20.04 -16.78 12.46
CA GLN A 618 20.68 -18.08 12.22
C GLN A 618 22.19 -17.94 11.98
N ALA A 619 22.62 -16.95 11.20
CA ALA A 619 24.04 -16.66 10.94
C ALA A 619 24.79 -16.17 12.19
N ALA A 620 24.19 -15.29 13.00
CA ALA A 620 24.76 -14.81 14.25
C ALA A 620 24.90 -15.95 15.28
N LYS A 621 23.89 -16.83 15.37
CA LYS A 621 23.89 -18.02 16.23
C LYS A 621 24.95 -19.04 15.80
N ALA A 622 25.05 -19.35 14.50
CA ALA A 622 26.08 -20.24 13.96
C ALA A 622 27.51 -19.72 14.15
N ARG A 623 27.70 -18.39 14.13
CA ARG A 623 29.00 -17.72 14.33
C ARG A 623 29.29 -17.36 15.80
N ASN A 624 28.44 -17.76 16.75
CA ASN A 624 28.54 -17.46 18.19
C ASN A 624 28.71 -15.96 18.52
N VAL A 625 28.06 -15.09 17.73
CA VAL A 625 28.10 -13.63 17.89
C VAL A 625 27.43 -13.22 19.21
N ASP A 626 27.98 -12.22 19.90
CA ASP A 626 27.42 -11.75 21.18
C ASP A 626 26.13 -10.91 20.98
N VAL A 627 26.09 -10.05 19.95
CA VAL A 627 24.98 -9.11 19.72
C VAL A 627 24.53 -9.13 18.26
N LEU A 628 23.22 -9.25 18.02
CA LEU A 628 22.60 -9.02 16.73
C LEU A 628 21.72 -7.76 16.82
N ILE A 629 21.90 -6.82 15.90
CA ILE A 629 21.07 -5.61 15.82
C ILE A 629 20.34 -5.60 14.48
N ALA A 630 19.00 -5.64 14.51
CA ALA A 630 18.16 -5.60 13.32
C ALA A 630 17.55 -4.20 13.12
N ASP A 631 17.79 -3.58 11.96
CA ASP A 631 17.05 -2.39 11.51
C ASP A 631 15.69 -2.79 10.93
N THR A 632 14.75 -1.86 10.85
CA THR A 632 13.40 -2.11 10.29
C THR A 632 12.91 -0.95 9.43
N ALA A 633 11.90 -1.20 8.59
CA ALA A 633 11.09 -0.13 8.01
C ALA A 633 10.53 0.83 9.09
N GLY A 634 10.20 2.07 8.70
CA GLY A 634 9.64 3.12 9.58
C GLY A 634 8.50 3.93 8.95
N ARG A 635 7.77 3.34 8.01
CA ARG A 635 6.76 4.00 7.15
C ARG A 635 5.41 4.19 7.86
N LEU A 636 5.38 5.00 8.92
CA LEU A 636 4.20 5.19 9.79
C LEU A 636 2.95 5.75 9.08
N GLN A 637 3.06 6.27 7.85
CA GLN A 637 1.88 6.62 7.05
C GLN A 637 1.00 5.40 6.73
N ASN A 638 1.58 4.19 6.64
CA ASN A 638 0.87 2.93 6.43
C ASN A 638 0.91 2.10 7.73
N LYS A 639 0.30 2.63 8.80
CA LYS A 639 0.41 2.09 10.17
C LYS A 639 0.20 0.59 10.24
N ASP A 640 -0.93 0.09 9.75
CA ASP A 640 -1.35 -1.29 9.96
C ASP A 640 -0.38 -2.29 9.30
N ASN A 641 0.07 -2.00 8.08
CA ASN A 641 1.07 -2.81 7.37
C ASN A 641 2.41 -2.83 8.13
N LEU A 642 2.87 -1.67 8.64
CA LEU A 642 4.11 -1.58 9.40
C LEU A 642 4.02 -2.35 10.74
N MET A 643 2.88 -2.30 11.42
CA MET A 643 2.68 -3.06 12.66
C MET A 643 2.64 -4.57 12.39
N GLN A 644 1.91 -5.01 11.36
CA GLN A 644 1.88 -6.41 10.94
C GLN A 644 3.26 -6.95 10.52
N GLU A 645 4.08 -6.13 9.85
CA GLU A 645 5.47 -6.44 9.50
C GLU A 645 6.33 -6.65 10.75
N LEU A 646 6.23 -5.76 11.74
CA LEU A 646 6.97 -5.84 13.00
C LEU A 646 6.52 -7.03 13.86
N GLU A 647 5.21 -7.30 13.96
CA GLU A 647 4.67 -8.52 14.57
C GLU A 647 5.14 -9.79 13.84
N LYS A 648 5.29 -9.75 12.51
CA LYS A 648 5.83 -10.87 11.73
C LYS A 648 7.30 -11.10 12.06
N ILE A 649 8.13 -10.05 12.09
CA ILE A 649 9.55 -10.12 12.46
C ILE A 649 9.69 -10.72 13.87
N ALA A 650 8.96 -10.19 14.86
CA ALA A 650 9.00 -10.69 16.25
C ALA A 650 8.55 -12.17 16.35
N ARG A 651 7.46 -12.56 15.68
CA ARG A 651 7.02 -13.97 15.63
C ARG A 651 8.00 -14.90 14.92
N VAL A 652 8.78 -14.39 13.97
CA VAL A 652 9.80 -15.18 13.25
C VAL A 652 11.07 -15.33 14.10
N MET A 653 11.51 -14.30 14.82
CA MET A 653 12.59 -14.42 15.82
C MET A 653 12.29 -15.50 16.87
N LYS A 654 11.04 -15.57 17.35
CA LYS A 654 10.58 -16.57 18.34
C LYS A 654 10.65 -18.03 17.89
N LYS A 655 10.93 -18.29 16.60
CA LYS A 655 11.23 -19.63 16.08
C LYS A 655 12.69 -20.07 16.34
N VAL A 656 13.59 -19.13 16.62
CA VAL A 656 15.04 -19.36 16.80
C VAL A 656 15.45 -19.30 18.28
N ASP A 657 14.85 -18.41 19.06
CA ASP A 657 14.88 -18.36 20.54
C ASP A 657 13.51 -17.84 21.01
N PRO A 658 12.74 -18.57 21.83
CA PRO A 658 11.45 -18.12 22.35
C PRO A 658 11.48 -16.76 23.07
N ASP A 659 12.62 -16.39 23.64
CA ASP A 659 12.81 -15.13 24.38
C ASP A 659 13.20 -13.94 23.47
N ALA A 660 13.40 -14.16 22.17
CA ALA A 660 13.79 -13.10 21.23
C ALA A 660 12.58 -12.34 20.64
N PRO A 661 12.72 -11.05 20.25
CA PRO A 661 13.85 -10.17 20.53
C PRO A 661 14.03 -9.94 22.04
N HIS A 662 15.27 -9.94 22.49
CA HIS A 662 15.61 -9.73 23.91
C HIS A 662 15.52 -8.26 24.32
N GLU A 663 15.66 -7.35 23.34
CA GLU A 663 15.37 -5.92 23.49
C GLU A 663 14.61 -5.42 22.25
N VAL A 664 13.48 -4.74 22.47
CA VAL A 664 12.77 -3.97 21.43
C VAL A 664 12.99 -2.49 21.72
N MET A 665 13.83 -1.86 20.90
CA MET A 665 14.33 -0.51 21.09
C MET A 665 13.62 0.48 20.17
N LEU A 666 12.75 1.33 20.72
CA LEU A 666 12.15 2.42 19.96
C LEU A 666 13.11 3.62 19.88
N THR A 667 13.49 4.02 18.67
CA THR A 667 14.20 5.30 18.45
C THR A 667 13.19 6.43 18.22
N ILE A 668 13.36 7.54 18.96
CA ILE A 668 12.50 8.73 18.93
C ILE A 668 13.35 9.96 18.64
N ASP A 669 12.89 10.83 17.74
CA ASP A 669 13.49 12.14 17.49
C ASP A 669 12.96 13.16 18.52
N ALA A 670 13.86 13.71 19.36
CA ALA A 670 13.50 14.69 20.38
C ALA A 670 12.96 16.02 19.81
N GLY A 671 13.16 16.29 18.52
CA GLY A 671 12.51 17.40 17.82
C GLY A 671 11.01 17.20 17.57
N THR A 672 10.47 15.98 17.70
CA THR A 672 9.06 15.71 17.35
C THR A 672 8.05 16.08 18.46
N GLY A 673 8.52 16.44 19.66
CA GLY A 673 7.68 16.85 20.78
C GLY A 673 6.65 15.79 21.15
N GLN A 674 5.45 16.21 21.52
CA GLN A 674 4.35 15.31 21.91
C GLN A 674 3.97 14.22 20.88
N ASN A 675 4.40 14.30 19.61
CA ASN A 675 4.26 13.19 18.66
C ASN A 675 5.08 11.95 19.03
N ALA A 676 6.05 12.05 19.95
CA ALA A 676 6.69 10.91 20.56
C ALA A 676 5.71 10.04 21.35
N ILE A 677 4.79 10.65 22.12
CA ILE A 677 3.87 9.96 23.03
C ILE A 677 2.88 9.07 22.27
N SER A 678 2.44 9.50 21.08
CA SER A 678 1.60 8.67 20.20
C SER A 678 2.39 7.55 19.52
N GLN A 679 3.69 7.75 19.23
CA GLN A 679 4.57 6.69 18.73
C GLN A 679 4.86 5.62 19.79
N VAL A 680 5.22 6.00 21.03
CA VAL A 680 5.51 5.04 22.11
C VAL A 680 4.28 4.15 22.38
N ASN A 681 3.08 4.75 22.51
CA ASN A 681 1.83 3.99 22.61
C ASN A 681 1.69 2.95 21.50
N LEU A 682 1.79 3.38 20.24
CA LEU A 682 1.50 2.56 19.08
C LEU A 682 2.51 1.41 18.89
N PHE A 683 3.81 1.68 19.04
CA PHE A 683 4.82 0.61 18.96
C PHE A 683 4.76 -0.33 20.17
N ASN A 684 4.45 0.16 21.38
CA ASN A 684 4.33 -0.68 22.57
C ASN A 684 3.13 -1.63 22.50
N GLN A 685 1.99 -1.19 21.99
CA GLN A 685 0.81 -2.03 21.77
C GLN A 685 1.04 -3.13 20.72
N CYS A 686 1.94 -2.90 19.76
CA CYS A 686 2.25 -3.81 18.65
C CYS A 686 3.30 -4.88 19.01
N VAL A 687 4.48 -4.47 19.46
CA VAL A 687 5.63 -5.39 19.67
C VAL A 687 6.05 -5.56 21.14
N GLY A 688 5.58 -4.70 22.04
CA GLY A 688 6.07 -4.61 23.42
C GLY A 688 7.47 -3.99 23.47
N LEU A 689 7.55 -2.73 23.90
CA LEU A 689 8.82 -2.00 23.99
C LEU A 689 9.52 -2.30 25.32
N THR A 690 10.82 -2.58 25.25
CA THR A 690 11.67 -2.81 26.43
C THR A 690 12.73 -1.73 26.62
N GLY A 691 12.99 -0.93 25.57
CA GLY A 691 13.92 0.19 25.62
C GLY A 691 13.54 1.33 24.69
N ILE A 692 13.96 2.54 25.04
CA ILE A 692 13.81 3.76 24.23
C ILE A 692 15.18 4.43 24.05
N THR A 693 15.43 4.93 22.83
CA THR A 693 16.53 5.85 22.52
C THR A 693 15.96 7.19 22.04
N LEU A 694 16.28 8.28 22.73
CA LEU A 694 16.04 9.64 22.20
C LEU A 694 17.23 10.06 21.32
N SER A 695 16.97 10.68 20.18
CA SER A 695 17.98 11.20 19.24
C SER A 695 17.80 12.69 18.97
N LYS A 696 18.83 13.33 18.38
CA LYS A 696 18.84 14.73 17.93
C LYS A 696 18.54 15.77 19.02
N LEU A 697 18.95 15.51 20.26
CA LEU A 697 18.80 16.47 21.36
C LEU A 697 19.57 17.78 21.08
N ASP A 698 20.67 17.69 20.35
CA ASP A 698 21.47 18.80 19.80
C ASP A 698 20.73 19.61 18.71
N GLY A 699 19.75 18.99 18.06
CA GLY A 699 18.89 19.62 17.07
C GLY A 699 17.90 20.60 17.66
N THR A 700 17.44 20.39 18.91
CA THR A 700 16.14 20.87 19.38
C THR A 700 16.16 21.66 20.70
N ALA A 701 15.17 22.55 20.87
CA ALA A 701 14.82 23.17 22.15
C ALA A 701 13.66 22.46 22.89
N LYS A 702 13.10 21.41 22.29
CA LYS A 702 11.90 20.65 22.72
C LYS A 702 12.23 19.37 23.50
N GLY A 703 13.41 19.31 24.12
CA GLY A 703 13.89 18.10 24.81
C GLY A 703 13.04 17.66 26.02
N GLY A 704 12.09 18.48 26.50
CA GLY A 704 11.20 18.14 27.61
C GLY A 704 10.29 16.93 27.36
N VAL A 705 10.14 16.51 26.10
CA VAL A 705 9.47 15.25 25.73
C VAL A 705 10.02 14.02 26.48
N ILE A 706 11.28 14.06 26.94
CA ILE A 706 11.89 12.97 27.72
C ILE A 706 11.16 12.70 29.05
N PHE A 707 10.71 13.75 29.75
CA PHE A 707 9.95 13.63 31.00
C PHE A 707 8.57 13.02 30.75
N ALA A 708 7.91 13.46 29.67
CA ALA A 708 6.61 12.96 29.23
C ALA A 708 6.64 11.46 28.86
N VAL A 709 7.75 10.99 28.29
CA VAL A 709 7.97 9.57 27.97
C VAL A 709 8.26 8.76 29.24
N ALA A 710 9.11 9.26 30.15
CA ALA A 710 9.42 8.57 31.40
C ALA A 710 8.18 8.37 32.27
N ASP A 711 7.40 9.45 32.49
CA ASP A 711 6.26 9.46 33.40
C ASP A 711 5.10 8.57 32.94
N LYS A 712 4.80 8.58 31.63
CA LYS A 712 3.60 7.90 31.09
C LYS A 712 3.78 6.42 30.80
N PHE A 713 5.00 5.94 30.56
CA PHE A 713 5.20 4.59 30.03
C PHE A 713 6.02 3.65 30.92
N ASN A 714 6.88 4.17 31.81
CA ASN A 714 7.79 3.34 32.61
C ASN A 714 8.62 2.33 31.76
N ILE A 715 8.92 2.69 30.51
CA ILE A 715 9.85 1.95 29.64
C ILE A 715 11.24 2.57 29.82
N PRO A 716 12.30 1.77 30.07
CA PRO A 716 13.65 2.26 30.18
C PRO A 716 14.10 3.15 29.01
N ILE A 717 14.56 4.36 29.32
CA ILE A 717 15.36 5.16 28.40
C ILE A 717 16.77 4.60 28.49
N ARG A 718 17.20 3.90 27.44
CA ARG A 718 18.51 3.23 27.38
C ARG A 718 19.60 4.18 26.92
N TYR A 719 19.27 5.03 25.93
CA TYR A 719 20.24 5.88 25.26
C TYR A 719 19.71 7.28 24.92
N ILE A 720 20.64 8.24 24.86
CA ILE A 720 20.45 9.59 24.32
C ILE A 720 21.50 9.89 23.23
N GLY A 721 21.04 10.46 22.12
CA GLY A 721 21.84 10.92 20.99
C GLY A 721 21.95 12.44 20.97
N VAL A 722 23.18 12.94 21.06
CA VAL A 722 23.52 14.36 21.37
C VAL A 722 24.49 14.98 20.35
N GLY A 723 24.43 14.50 19.10
CA GLY A 723 25.29 14.91 17.99
C GLY A 723 25.39 13.84 16.90
N GLU A 724 26.11 14.14 15.82
CA GLU A 724 26.26 13.23 14.67
C GLU A 724 27.42 12.23 14.82
N SER A 725 28.45 12.54 15.61
CA SER A 725 29.69 11.75 15.71
C SER A 725 29.46 10.35 16.30
N ILE A 726 30.37 9.41 16.01
CA ILE A 726 30.29 8.03 16.51
C ILE A 726 30.16 7.96 18.05
N ASP A 727 30.88 8.82 18.77
CA ASP A 727 30.89 8.94 20.24
C ASP A 727 29.65 9.63 20.84
N ASP A 728 28.74 10.16 20.01
CA ASP A 728 27.64 11.04 20.46
C ASP A 728 26.32 10.27 20.70
N LEU A 729 26.38 8.93 20.80
CA LEU A 729 25.35 8.10 21.43
C LEU A 729 25.82 7.72 22.84
N ARG A 730 24.94 7.83 23.83
CA ARG A 730 25.30 7.61 25.24
C ARG A 730 24.25 6.83 25.97
N THR A 731 24.69 5.92 26.84
CA THR A 731 23.84 5.32 27.87
C THR A 731 23.22 6.44 28.69
N PHE A 732 21.91 6.40 28.86
CA PHE A 732 21.17 7.42 29.61
C PHE A 732 21.43 7.31 31.11
N LYS A 733 21.42 8.47 31.76
CA LYS A 733 21.40 8.67 33.21
C LYS A 733 20.60 9.94 33.48
N SER A 734 19.71 9.94 34.48
CA SER A 734 18.99 11.12 34.92
C SER A 734 19.94 12.21 35.40
N ASP A 735 20.96 11.83 36.18
CA ASP A 735 21.72 12.79 36.98
C ASP A 735 22.69 13.59 36.09
N ASP A 736 23.49 12.89 35.27
CA ASP A 736 24.33 13.50 34.22
C ASP A 736 23.48 14.38 33.26
N PHE A 737 22.23 14.00 32.97
CA PHE A 737 21.33 14.73 32.06
C PHE A 737 20.74 15.99 32.72
N ILE A 738 20.24 15.89 33.95
CA ILE A 738 19.68 16.99 34.74
C ILE A 738 20.76 18.03 35.04
N ASP A 739 21.96 17.62 35.46
CA ASP A 739 23.04 18.57 35.72
C ASP A 739 23.53 19.27 34.44
N ALA A 740 23.50 18.61 33.27
CA ALA A 740 23.77 19.27 31.99
C ALA A 740 22.60 20.14 31.49
N LEU A 741 21.37 19.86 31.91
CA LEU A 741 20.15 20.58 31.54
C LEU A 741 19.92 21.84 32.39
N PHE A 742 20.48 21.89 33.60
CA PHE A 742 20.36 23.02 34.54
C PHE A 742 21.71 23.69 34.87
N SER A 743 22.81 23.31 34.22
CA SER A 743 24.10 23.99 34.44
C SER A 743 24.12 25.41 33.88
N GLN A 744 24.38 26.37 34.76
CA GLN A 744 24.77 27.73 34.41
C GLN A 744 26.29 27.76 34.19
N ASP A 745 26.73 28.01 32.96
CA ASP A 745 28.11 28.41 32.66
C ASP A 745 28.09 29.89 32.23
N GLU A 746 29.09 30.68 32.62
CA GLU A 746 29.11 32.14 32.37
C GLU A 746 29.32 32.50 30.88
N ASP A 747 29.75 31.54 30.06
CA ASP A 747 30.04 31.71 28.61
C ASP A 747 28.80 31.61 27.69
N ASP A 748 27.59 31.45 28.25
CA ASP A 748 26.35 31.19 27.50
C ASP A 748 25.48 32.44 27.21
N ALA A 749 26.00 33.65 27.43
CA ALA A 749 25.27 34.93 27.37
C ALA A 749 25.56 35.77 26.10
#